data_AF-A0A501WX50-F1
#
_entry.id   AF-A0A501WX50-F1
#
_cell.length_a   1.000
_cell.length_b   1.000
_cell.length_c   1.000
_cell.angle_alpha   90.00
_cell.angle_beta   90.00
_cell.angle_gamma   90.00
#
_symmetry.space_group_name_H-M   'P 1'
#
loop_
_entity.id
_entity.type
_entity.pdbx_description
1 polymer ?
#
loop_
_entity_poly.entity_id
_entity_poly.type
_entity_poly.pdbx_seq_one_letter_code
_entity_poly.pdbx_strand_id
1 'polypeptide(L)'
;MADVWPDNVPTSLWTYQTLELKTVPEVPMMGLVFANGFLLAAGLGAVFLLIFARQRFMEQQRNGGPDENFLVLTEIEAQDLGGSSALRKAYMIYASVILIIYLGLTFFGKLIFSLTKQLPVAGIDVDLNQIRFDQPAWPLTVAFGLAGMGPLLPPVRIAEDWLRERAYRAVGIPTRIQKTARKIVAALDHASSEEPAERTGRKRKIDRDAWKKNRALRKLLADKRELLRTRLSGTWMDAALGRADRRDEFIALHTQLESLVFWARGARGAWPGIEVSEAVRSLENRVLEETEVFLNEFERNLREARSGGSPPVIPAFSPKLKQMRRLRGELAAILAVFVERDPIQIEKDGAVATERGASEIRDAALDGLLLASEPSPVTAGPELALGLAILCLFPVYAVFVWRGWHPAFAPASSIDAPVTILTSAALETLRLTLILWLPIMAAFSVRQYLIDEDRWIYDLGRGYDSTQVLREQTAAIMVGLVAAFIGLLALAPLWAFLQSINEARFRDLLLKGTVPFLLFYPSMLIISAPAVWSALAGADARARRRWKRGMFLGLVGAGFVFAAQYLQLGLWYGFQACAAKGWFLFDFWQQEGCFANYGGLDFVVYPLLTFLTTVFLGNPERRTRRQLRRTAQASLRPASAATTALLLVLAPLAFSAMPALSQTTGTPAVSPAPGREPPKEPMRVTLGFRTDAEPFSFKSDNNKDDSDGFRYSGFVADLCHRIFSGPGFIVTETAVTAEDRFERLRKHENDPDKIDVLCDPVTMRYSDPERVGLYSPIVFASGVSYLRVLQRAAGARVQIAYVEGSTSDKVARRACDVDLFAIVPPKKRDTLPIICATSWSIARYVYARGNAGGDDDLDALASGLALAADLQLRWAKTQLGATDAASACPGDGSSQCVEILRKLADNFEADPGGRDDTLRTRSSALRVDLEAAVGKRRSDELFDLWKGVHVWQSIRDELTSGDRCVSDACFEQLRSEFLSLGYDPDCGVVDNYGATRFERIYYRFCPLRSHNDAISWLCSPRFNADTNLVYMGDRDIIVGKLRSWNILNGDCPVENTDGADILTYEPYALLFRKDPELADVIQRGVYDFFSRRTDAQASFATYFPGKTMSTVLAYLFLLNAVEQEETTTSRSVPIPEARPGPAD
;
A
#
# COMPACT_ATOMS: atom_id res chain seq x y z
N MET A 1 -17.55 -52.36 28.21
CA MET A 1 -16.43 -51.97 27.33
C MET A 1 -15.99 -50.60 27.80
N ALA A 2 -14.77 -50.49 28.35
CA ALA A 2 -14.22 -49.21 28.77
C ALA A 2 -13.79 -48.44 27.51
N ASP A 3 -14.15 -47.17 27.40
CA ASP A 3 -13.60 -46.29 26.38
C ASP A 3 -12.08 -46.31 26.51
N VAL A 4 -11.39 -46.59 25.40
CA VAL A 4 -9.92 -46.79 25.36
C VAL A 4 -9.18 -45.47 25.59
N TRP A 5 -9.90 -44.35 25.65
CA TRP A 5 -9.37 -43.00 25.80
C TRP A 5 -9.64 -42.46 27.21
N PRO A 6 -8.65 -41.84 27.87
CA PRO A 6 -8.86 -41.14 29.14
C PRO A 6 -9.90 -40.03 29.00
N ASP A 7 -10.76 -39.85 30.01
CA ASP A 7 -11.92 -38.91 30.03
C ASP A 7 -11.58 -37.41 29.79
N ASN A 8 -10.32 -37.06 29.51
CA ASN A 8 -9.83 -35.68 29.36
C ASN A 8 -8.98 -35.46 28.08
N VAL A 9 -8.94 -36.41 27.14
CA VAL A 9 -8.26 -36.21 25.84
C VAL A 9 -9.20 -35.40 24.92
N PRO A 10 -8.74 -34.29 24.30
CA PRO A 10 -9.58 -33.49 23.40
C PRO A 10 -10.18 -34.36 22.29
N THR A 11 -11.47 -34.20 22.01
CA THR A 11 -12.28 -35.02 21.09
C THR A 11 -11.81 -34.95 19.62
N SER A 12 -10.84 -34.08 19.32
CA SER A 12 -9.98 -34.11 18.14
C SER A 12 -8.62 -33.49 18.48
N LEU A 13 -7.52 -34.11 18.04
CA LEU A 13 -6.15 -33.55 18.11
C LEU A 13 -5.97 -32.27 17.27
N TRP A 14 -6.95 -31.94 16.42
CA TRP A 14 -6.89 -30.87 15.44
C TRP A 14 -8.13 -30.00 15.60
N THR A 15 -7.98 -28.81 16.18
CA THR A 15 -9.07 -27.87 16.38
C THR A 15 -9.60 -27.37 15.04
N TYR A 16 -10.75 -27.88 14.59
CA TYR A 16 -11.48 -27.44 13.38
C TYR A 16 -12.03 -26.00 13.46
N GLN A 17 -11.84 -25.32 14.60
CA GLN A 17 -12.24 -23.92 14.82
C GLN A 17 -11.16 -22.91 14.37
N THR A 18 -10.29 -23.26 13.42
CA THR A 18 -9.24 -22.36 12.90
C THR A 18 -9.78 -21.17 12.10
N LEU A 19 -11.01 -21.25 11.59
CA LEU A 19 -11.80 -20.06 11.31
C LEU A 19 -12.25 -19.46 12.64
N GLU A 20 -11.27 -18.91 13.37
CA GLU A 20 -11.53 -17.90 14.38
C GLU A 20 -12.41 -16.83 13.71
N LEU A 21 -13.27 -16.17 14.48
CA LEU A 21 -13.75 -14.83 14.11
C LEU A 21 -12.55 -13.87 14.14
N LYS A 22 -11.49 -14.17 13.36
CA LYS A 22 -10.53 -13.18 12.93
C LYS A 22 -11.34 -12.29 12.01
N THR A 23 -11.82 -11.20 12.60
CA THR A 23 -12.22 -10.02 11.88
C THR A 23 -11.26 -9.87 10.71
N VAL A 24 -11.77 -9.95 9.48
CA VAL A 24 -10.97 -9.69 8.27
C VAL A 24 -10.13 -8.46 8.59
N PRO A 25 -8.78 -8.55 8.54
CA PRO A 25 -7.94 -7.46 9.00
C PRO A 25 -8.37 -6.20 8.28
N GLU A 26 -8.69 -5.16 9.06
CA GLU A 26 -9.20 -3.88 8.57
C GLU A 26 -8.34 -3.32 7.43
N VAL A 27 -7.02 -3.58 7.49
CA VAL A 27 -6.05 -3.27 6.45
C VAL A 27 -5.26 -4.56 6.09
N PRO A 28 -5.65 -5.30 5.04
CA PRO A 28 -5.11 -6.63 4.76
C PRO A 28 -3.67 -6.67 4.19
N MET A 29 -3.16 -5.59 3.56
CA MET A 29 -1.75 -5.48 3.12
C MET A 29 -1.19 -6.70 2.35
N MET A 30 -1.97 -7.29 1.43
CA MET A 30 -1.63 -8.53 0.71
C MET A 30 -1.30 -9.71 1.65
N GLY A 31 -1.97 -9.80 2.80
CA GLY A 31 -1.82 -10.88 3.77
C GLY A 31 -0.58 -10.75 4.67
N LEU A 32 0.08 -9.58 4.70
CA LEU A 32 1.23 -9.36 5.57
C LEU A 32 0.81 -9.19 7.03
N VAL A 33 1.32 -10.08 7.89
CA VAL A 33 1.19 -9.99 9.35
C VAL A 33 2.59 -9.90 9.94
N PHE A 34 2.97 -8.73 10.43
CA PHE A 34 4.31 -8.50 10.97
C PHE A 34 4.54 -9.32 12.24
N ALA A 35 5.67 -10.02 12.32
CA ALA A 35 6.07 -10.74 13.53
C ALA A 35 6.34 -9.78 14.70
N ASN A 36 6.16 -10.25 15.95
CA ASN A 36 6.34 -9.41 17.15
C ASN A 36 7.71 -8.71 17.26
N GLY A 37 8.78 -9.30 16.68
CA GLY A 37 10.12 -8.71 16.65
C GLY A 37 10.38 -7.72 15.50
N PHE A 38 9.44 -7.55 14.58
CA PHE A 38 9.64 -6.77 13.35
C PHE A 38 9.88 -5.29 13.63
N LEU A 39 9.05 -4.67 14.48
CA LEU A 39 9.18 -3.25 14.84
C LEU A 39 10.49 -2.95 15.58
N LEU A 40 10.92 -3.87 16.45
CA LEU A 40 12.18 -3.75 17.17
C LEU A 40 13.37 -3.83 16.20
N ALA A 41 13.36 -4.77 15.26
CA ALA A 41 14.37 -4.85 14.21
C ALA A 41 14.36 -3.62 13.29
N ALA A 42 13.18 -3.09 12.96
CA ALA A 42 13.05 -1.85 12.20
C ALA A 42 13.65 -0.65 12.93
N GLY A 43 13.41 -0.55 14.25
CA GLY A 43 14.02 0.46 15.11
C GLY A 43 15.55 0.34 15.20
N LEU A 44 16.08 -0.87 15.38
CA LEU A 44 17.53 -1.11 15.38
C LEU A 44 18.17 -0.75 14.03
N GLY A 45 17.55 -1.13 12.91
CA GLY A 45 18.00 -0.75 11.57
C GLY A 45 17.98 0.76 11.34
N ALA A 46 16.98 1.47 11.86
CA ALA A 46 16.92 2.93 11.83
C ALA A 46 18.08 3.58 12.61
N VAL A 47 18.37 3.10 13.82
CA VAL A 47 19.51 3.59 14.61
C VAL A 47 20.84 3.36 13.88
N PHE A 48 21.03 2.17 13.33
CA PHE A 48 22.21 1.82 12.54
C PHE A 48 22.38 2.76 11.33
N LEU A 49 21.30 3.03 10.60
CA LEU A 49 21.31 3.96 9.47
C LEU A 49 21.62 5.40 9.90
N LEU A 50 21.12 5.87 11.04
CA LEU A 50 21.43 7.23 11.52
C LEU A 50 22.92 7.39 11.83
N ILE A 51 23.55 6.37 12.41
CA ILE A 51 25.00 6.36 12.68
C ILE A 51 25.80 6.45 11.37
N PHE A 52 25.46 5.63 10.37
CA PHE A 52 26.13 5.65 9.06
C PHE A 52 25.85 6.92 8.27
N ALA A 53 24.60 7.40 8.28
CA ALA A 53 24.21 8.66 7.66
C ALA A 53 25.04 9.82 8.21
N ARG A 54 25.40 9.80 9.49
CA ARG A 54 26.26 10.83 10.07
C ARG A 54 27.67 10.80 9.48
N GLN A 55 28.28 9.62 9.35
CA GLN A 55 29.60 9.49 8.73
C GLN A 55 29.58 9.97 7.28
N ARG A 56 28.58 9.51 6.52
CA ARG A 56 28.42 9.81 5.10
C ARG A 56 28.14 11.29 4.85
N PHE A 57 27.31 11.94 5.68
CA PHE A 57 27.01 13.36 5.61
C PHE A 57 28.24 14.26 5.82
N MET A 58 29.22 13.81 6.60
CA MET A 58 30.45 14.58 6.88
C MET A 58 31.53 14.45 5.79
N GLU A 59 31.34 13.57 4.81
CA GLU A 59 32.30 13.37 3.73
C GLU A 59 32.36 14.64 2.83
N GLN A 60 33.53 15.26 2.67
CA GLN A 60 33.67 16.51 1.91
C GLN A 60 33.40 16.30 0.41
N GLN A 61 32.53 17.15 -0.18
CA GLN A 61 32.38 17.24 -1.63
C GLN A 61 33.59 17.93 -2.26
N ARG A 62 34.57 17.15 -2.70
CA ARG A 62 35.64 17.62 -3.61
C ARG A 62 35.09 17.78 -5.03
N ASN A 63 34.18 18.73 -5.23
CA ASN A 63 33.62 19.04 -6.54
C ASN A 63 34.31 20.27 -7.12
N GLY A 64 35.48 20.04 -7.74
CA GLY A 64 36.17 21.05 -8.53
C GLY A 64 37.50 20.51 -9.07
N GLY A 65 37.76 20.72 -10.37
CA GLY A 65 39.04 20.36 -10.98
C GLY A 65 40.23 21.07 -10.31
N PRO A 66 41.46 20.54 -10.40
CA PRO A 66 42.60 20.97 -9.59
C PRO A 66 42.99 22.45 -9.73
N ASP A 67 42.65 23.12 -10.84
CA ASP A 67 43.18 24.44 -11.21
C ASP A 67 42.28 25.64 -10.85
N GLU A 68 41.08 25.46 -10.31
CA GLU A 68 40.13 26.58 -10.04
C GLU A 68 39.50 26.59 -8.64
N ASN A 69 40.05 25.84 -7.68
CA ASN A 69 39.51 25.79 -6.32
C ASN A 69 40.08 26.94 -5.47
N PHE A 70 39.21 27.84 -5.01
CA PHE A 70 39.54 28.86 -4.01
C PHE A 70 39.98 28.20 -2.69
N LEU A 71 40.94 28.81 -1.98
CA LEU A 71 41.43 28.34 -0.66
C LEU A 71 40.28 28.14 0.34
N VAL A 72 39.26 28.99 0.26
CA VAL A 72 38.03 28.91 1.06
C VAL A 72 37.31 27.56 0.89
N LEU A 73 37.36 26.95 -0.30
CA LEU A 73 36.69 25.67 -0.59
C LEU A 73 37.56 24.46 -0.26
N THR A 74 38.87 24.65 -0.05
CA THR A 74 39.83 23.58 0.22
C THR A 74 40.24 23.48 1.69
N GLU A 75 40.36 24.62 2.39
CA GLU A 75 40.85 24.67 3.77
C GLU A 75 39.74 24.78 4.82
N ILE A 76 38.53 25.22 4.45
CA ILE A 76 37.44 25.47 5.39
C ILE A 76 36.39 24.36 5.28
N GLU A 77 36.05 23.75 6.41
CA GLU A 77 35.02 22.71 6.46
C GLU A 77 33.60 23.31 6.44
N ALA A 78 32.62 22.52 6.01
CA ALA A 78 31.21 22.96 5.98
C ALA A 78 30.69 23.40 7.37
N GLN A 79 31.25 22.84 8.45
CA GLN A 79 30.93 23.23 9.82
C GLN A 79 31.36 24.65 10.16
N ASP A 80 32.45 25.13 9.57
CA ASP A 80 33.03 26.45 9.81
C ASP A 80 32.30 27.56 9.04
N LEU A 81 31.70 27.22 7.90
CA LEU A 81 30.90 28.12 7.07
C LEU A 81 29.50 28.39 7.65
N GLY A 82 28.88 27.36 8.24
CA GLY A 82 27.49 27.38 8.70
C GLY A 82 27.26 27.49 10.21
N GLY A 83 28.24 27.08 11.02
CA GLY A 83 28.08 26.90 12.46
C GLY A 83 27.44 25.55 12.84
N SER A 84 27.72 25.10 14.07
CA SER A 84 27.31 23.75 14.53
C SER A 84 25.79 23.56 14.62
N SER A 85 25.03 24.65 14.79
CA SER A 85 23.56 24.64 14.84
C SER A 85 22.95 24.43 13.45
N ALA A 86 23.50 25.10 12.43
CA ALA A 86 23.08 24.93 11.05
C ALA A 86 23.42 23.52 10.54
N LEU A 87 24.61 23.02 10.86
CA LEU A 87 25.05 21.68 10.49
C LEU A 87 24.12 20.60 11.07
N ARG A 88 23.71 20.73 12.35
CA ARG A 88 22.75 19.80 12.97
C ARG A 88 21.40 19.80 12.25
N LYS A 89 20.86 20.97 11.90
CA LYS A 89 19.59 21.06 11.17
C LYS A 89 19.69 20.46 9.76
N ALA A 90 20.81 20.68 9.06
CA ALA A 90 21.05 20.11 7.74
C ALA A 90 21.18 18.58 7.80
N TYR A 91 21.89 18.07 8.81
CA TYR A 91 21.96 16.63 9.08
C TYR A 91 20.56 16.05 9.37
N MET A 92 19.73 16.72 10.17
CA MET A 92 18.36 16.25 10.44
C MET A 92 17.52 16.15 9.16
N ILE A 93 17.62 17.12 8.23
CA ILE A 93 16.92 17.06 6.94
C ILE A 93 17.39 15.85 6.12
N TYR A 94 18.71 15.69 5.99
CA TYR A 94 19.31 14.58 5.24
C TYR A 94 18.95 13.21 5.85
N ALA A 95 19.11 13.06 7.17
CA ALA A 95 18.79 11.85 7.90
C ALA A 95 17.30 11.49 7.81
N SER A 96 16.41 12.49 7.86
CA SER A 96 14.96 12.27 7.71
C SER A 96 14.61 11.68 6.35
N VAL A 97 15.22 12.16 5.27
CA VAL A 97 14.95 11.63 3.91
C VAL A 97 15.44 10.20 3.77
N ILE A 98 16.63 9.87 4.27
CA ILE A 98 17.14 8.49 4.27
C ILE A 98 16.25 7.57 5.11
N LEU A 99 15.81 8.04 6.28
CA LEU A 99 14.91 7.28 7.13
C LEU A 99 13.55 7.01 6.44
N ILE A 100 13.01 7.99 5.70
CA ILE A 100 11.77 7.81 4.93
C ILE A 100 11.96 6.73 3.86
N ILE A 101 13.08 6.74 3.12
CA ILE A 101 13.38 5.71 2.12
C ILE A 101 13.49 4.32 2.77
N TYR A 102 14.17 4.23 3.91
CA TYR A 102 14.31 3.00 4.67
C TYR A 102 12.96 2.46 5.17
N LEU A 103 12.14 3.29 5.79
CA LEU A 103 10.81 2.90 6.26
C LEU A 103 9.93 2.48 5.08
N GLY A 104 10.02 3.19 3.95
CA GLY A 104 9.36 2.82 2.70
C GLY A 104 9.70 1.40 2.25
N LEU A 105 10.99 1.09 2.12
CA LEU A 105 11.46 -0.24 1.72
C LEU A 105 11.14 -1.34 2.77
N THR A 106 11.14 -0.97 4.05
CA THR A 106 10.90 -1.91 5.15
C THR A 106 9.44 -2.35 5.19
N PHE A 107 8.50 -1.41 5.19
CA PHE A 107 7.06 -1.71 5.33
C PHE A 107 6.38 -2.02 3.99
N PHE A 108 6.89 -1.47 2.88
CA PHE A 108 6.33 -1.68 1.55
C PHE A 108 7.24 -2.50 0.63
N GLY A 109 8.18 -3.26 1.19
CA GLY A 109 9.07 -4.14 0.43
C GLY A 109 8.31 -5.09 -0.50
N LYS A 110 7.33 -5.84 0.04
CA LYS A 110 6.49 -6.75 -0.75
C LYS A 110 5.78 -6.04 -1.91
N LEU A 111 5.28 -4.82 -1.67
CA LEU A 111 4.65 -4.00 -2.72
C LEU A 111 5.65 -3.65 -3.82
N ILE A 112 6.83 -3.14 -3.46
CA ILE A 112 7.86 -2.70 -4.41
C ILE A 112 8.32 -3.88 -5.28
N PHE A 113 8.60 -5.03 -4.67
CA PHE A 113 9.02 -6.22 -5.42
C PHE A 113 7.88 -6.88 -6.22
N SER A 114 6.64 -6.84 -5.72
CA SER A 114 5.48 -7.28 -6.49
C SER A 114 5.26 -6.39 -7.71
N LEU A 115 5.57 -5.09 -7.64
CA LEU A 115 5.51 -4.17 -8.78
C LEU A 115 6.60 -4.48 -9.81
N THR A 116 7.84 -4.78 -9.39
CA THR A 116 8.92 -5.13 -10.31
C THR A 116 8.67 -6.44 -11.04
N LYS A 117 7.95 -7.40 -10.44
CA LYS A 117 7.51 -8.63 -11.12
C LYS A 117 6.47 -8.35 -12.22
N GLN A 118 5.63 -7.33 -12.03
CA GLN A 118 4.52 -7.01 -12.93
C GLN A 118 4.90 -6.04 -14.06
N LEU A 119 5.89 -5.17 -13.81
CA LEU A 119 6.46 -4.28 -14.80
C LEU A 119 7.74 -4.91 -15.32
N PRO A 120 7.80 -5.42 -16.56
CA PRO A 120 8.99 -6.05 -17.13
C PRO A 120 10.06 -4.98 -17.42
N VAL A 121 10.65 -4.42 -16.36
CA VAL A 121 11.70 -3.42 -16.41
C VAL A 121 12.93 -4.07 -15.79
N ALA A 122 13.79 -4.59 -16.66
CA ALA A 122 14.99 -5.36 -16.39
C ALA A 122 14.71 -6.79 -15.89
N GLY A 123 15.21 -7.80 -16.63
CA GLY A 123 15.02 -9.23 -16.40
C GLY A 123 15.67 -9.79 -15.12
N ILE A 124 15.35 -9.19 -13.98
CA ILE A 124 15.68 -9.68 -12.65
C ILE A 124 14.42 -10.38 -12.13
N ASP A 125 14.34 -11.70 -12.35
CA ASP A 125 13.30 -12.51 -11.74
C ASP A 125 13.72 -12.81 -10.30
N VAL A 126 13.17 -12.05 -9.35
CA VAL A 126 13.37 -12.30 -7.91
C VAL A 126 12.25 -13.23 -7.46
N ASP A 127 12.59 -14.44 -7.02
CA ASP A 127 11.62 -15.37 -6.46
C ASP A 127 11.10 -14.86 -5.11
N LEU A 128 9.96 -14.17 -5.16
CA LEU A 128 9.30 -13.55 -4.00
C LEU A 128 8.83 -14.57 -2.97
N ASN A 129 8.72 -15.85 -3.34
CA ASN A 129 8.29 -16.90 -2.42
C ASN A 129 9.38 -17.27 -1.40
N GLN A 130 10.65 -16.94 -1.69
CA GLN A 130 11.77 -17.19 -0.78
C GLN A 130 12.00 -16.04 0.21
N ILE A 131 11.57 -14.82 -0.13
CA ILE A 131 11.78 -13.63 0.70
C ILE A 131 10.60 -13.43 1.65
N ARG A 132 10.86 -13.60 2.95
CA ARG A 132 9.86 -13.37 4.01
C ARG A 132 9.90 -11.94 4.51
N PHE A 133 9.05 -11.08 3.91
CA PHE A 133 8.96 -9.65 4.22
C PHE A 133 8.38 -9.32 5.62
N ASP A 134 7.75 -10.30 6.27
CA ASP A 134 7.12 -10.22 7.58
C ASP A 134 8.08 -10.51 8.75
N GLN A 135 9.26 -11.04 8.45
CA GLN A 135 10.24 -11.46 9.46
C GLN A 135 11.16 -10.31 9.93
N PRO A 136 11.66 -10.35 11.18
CA PRO A 136 12.58 -9.34 11.72
C PRO A 136 13.91 -9.20 10.95
N ALA A 137 14.29 -10.20 10.15
CA ALA A 137 15.50 -10.15 9.32
C ALA A 137 15.39 -9.14 8.16
N TRP A 138 14.19 -8.89 7.65
CA TRP A 138 13.97 -8.01 6.50
C TRP A 138 14.39 -6.55 6.77
N PRO A 139 13.89 -5.86 7.82
CA PRO A 139 14.32 -4.49 8.13
C PRO A 139 15.84 -4.33 8.26
N LEU A 140 16.50 -5.28 8.93
CA LEU A 140 17.95 -5.25 9.11
C LEU A 140 18.69 -5.40 7.78
N THR A 141 18.23 -6.29 6.90
CA THR A 141 18.81 -6.48 5.56
C THR A 141 18.72 -5.21 4.74
N VAL A 142 17.57 -4.52 4.76
CA VAL A 142 17.40 -3.22 4.08
C VAL A 142 18.34 -2.16 4.66
N ALA A 143 18.46 -2.09 5.99
CA ALA A 143 19.37 -1.14 6.66
C ALA A 143 20.84 -1.38 6.26
N PHE A 144 21.30 -2.63 6.29
CA PHE A 144 22.66 -2.99 5.87
C PHE A 144 22.90 -2.73 4.38
N GLY A 145 21.91 -3.00 3.53
CA GLY A 145 21.98 -2.70 2.09
C GLY A 145 22.13 -1.20 1.80
N LEU A 146 21.29 -0.37 2.43
CA LEU A 146 21.36 1.10 2.26
C LEU A 146 22.66 1.69 2.82
N ALA A 147 23.12 1.20 3.96
CA ALA A 147 24.35 1.66 4.59
C ALA A 147 25.61 1.24 3.80
N GLY A 148 25.69 -0.03 3.37
CA GLY A 148 26.89 -0.61 2.77
C GLY A 148 26.95 -0.54 1.24
N MET A 149 25.87 -0.86 0.53
CA MET A 149 25.86 -0.93 -0.94
C MET A 149 25.48 0.39 -1.62
N GLY A 150 24.75 1.26 -0.92
CA GLY A 150 24.34 2.56 -1.44
C GLY A 150 25.46 3.41 -2.09
N PRO A 151 26.65 3.55 -1.47
CA PRO A 151 27.74 4.35 -2.03
C PRO A 151 28.37 3.73 -3.30
N LEU A 152 28.25 2.41 -3.47
CA LEU A 152 28.82 1.67 -4.60
C LEU A 152 28.01 1.84 -5.89
N LEU A 153 26.76 2.30 -5.79
CA LEU A 153 25.88 2.52 -6.93
C LEU A 153 25.98 3.99 -7.40
N PRO A 154 26.54 4.25 -8.60
CA PRO A 154 26.69 5.62 -9.13
C PRO A 154 25.42 6.48 -9.11
N PRO A 155 24.22 6.00 -9.50
CA PRO A 155 23.02 6.83 -9.49
C PRO A 155 22.57 7.21 -8.07
N VAL A 156 22.77 6.33 -7.09
CA VAL A 156 22.43 6.59 -5.68
C VAL A 156 23.35 7.65 -5.11
N ARG A 157 24.66 7.57 -5.42
CA ARG A 157 25.64 8.58 -5.00
C ARG A 157 25.30 9.97 -5.55
N ILE A 158 24.95 10.09 -6.84
CA ILE A 158 24.57 11.37 -7.45
C ILE A 158 23.32 11.96 -6.77
N ALA A 159 22.30 11.13 -6.52
CA ALA A 159 21.07 11.57 -5.85
C ALA A 159 21.33 12.01 -4.40
N GLU A 160 22.22 11.31 -3.70
CA GLU A 160 22.61 11.65 -2.34
C GLU A 160 23.43 12.94 -2.26
N ASP A 161 24.35 13.15 -3.20
CA ASP A 161 25.11 14.40 -3.33
C ASP A 161 24.18 15.60 -3.55
N TRP A 162 23.17 15.42 -4.41
CA TRP A 162 22.13 16.41 -4.63
C TRP A 162 21.31 16.69 -3.35
N LEU A 163 20.93 15.63 -2.61
CA LEU A 163 20.17 15.75 -1.37
C LEU A 163 20.95 16.52 -0.30
N ARG A 164 22.26 16.24 -0.16
CA ARG A 164 23.15 16.91 0.79
C ARG A 164 23.28 18.39 0.46
N GLU A 165 23.51 18.72 -0.80
CA GLU A 165 23.59 20.12 -1.24
C GLU A 165 22.28 20.87 -0.96
N ARG A 166 21.14 20.21 -1.19
CA ARG A 166 19.82 20.78 -0.90
C ARG A 166 19.63 21.02 0.61
N ALA A 167 20.06 20.09 1.45
CA ALA A 167 19.99 20.21 2.91
C ALA A 167 20.86 21.37 3.42
N TYR A 168 22.07 21.54 2.90
CA TYR A 168 22.93 22.68 3.23
C TYR A 168 22.29 24.02 2.85
N ARG A 169 21.77 24.13 1.62
CA ARG A 169 21.08 25.35 1.17
C ARG A 169 19.85 25.69 2.01
N ALA A 170 19.09 24.68 2.44
CA ALA A 170 17.87 24.89 3.23
C ALA A 170 18.15 25.57 4.59
N VAL A 171 19.34 25.40 5.13
CA VAL A 171 19.74 25.96 6.43
C VAL A 171 20.65 27.19 6.28
N GLY A 172 20.97 27.60 5.05
CA GLY A 172 21.80 28.78 4.78
C GLY A 172 23.30 28.52 4.86
N ILE A 173 23.74 27.26 4.69
CA ILE A 173 25.15 26.94 4.49
C ILE A 173 25.52 27.30 3.04
N PRO A 174 26.53 28.14 2.79
CA PRO A 174 26.94 28.54 1.45
C PRO A 174 27.38 27.34 0.61
N THR A 175 26.71 27.07 -0.52
CA THR A 175 27.11 26.02 -1.47
C THR A 175 27.46 26.57 -2.85
N ARG A 176 27.26 27.88 -3.09
CA ARG A 176 27.43 28.51 -4.40
C ARG A 176 28.62 29.49 -4.44
N ILE A 177 29.51 29.43 -3.45
CA ILE A 177 30.64 30.37 -3.26
C ILE A 177 31.37 30.62 -4.58
N GLN A 178 31.64 29.56 -5.36
CA GLN A 178 32.32 29.69 -6.65
C GLN A 178 31.51 30.49 -7.70
N LYS A 179 30.20 30.26 -7.79
CA LYS A 179 29.31 30.98 -8.73
C LYS A 179 29.15 32.44 -8.30
N THR A 180 28.97 32.69 -7.00
CA THR A 180 28.82 34.03 -6.44
C THR A 180 30.13 34.83 -6.55
N ALA A 181 31.27 34.22 -6.27
CA ALA A 181 32.60 34.81 -6.47
C ALA A 181 32.83 35.20 -7.94
N ARG A 182 32.46 34.32 -8.88
CA ARG A 182 32.52 34.65 -10.32
C ARG A 182 31.59 35.81 -10.69
N LYS A 183 30.39 35.90 -10.12
CA LYS A 183 29.50 37.06 -10.32
C LYS A 183 30.10 38.36 -9.77
N ILE A 184 30.73 38.32 -8.60
CA ILE A 184 31.43 39.46 -7.99
C ILE A 184 32.60 39.91 -8.88
N VAL A 185 33.44 38.97 -9.33
CA VAL A 185 34.55 39.26 -10.24
C VAL A 185 34.04 39.84 -11.57
N ALA A 186 33.00 39.25 -12.16
CA ALA A 186 32.39 39.77 -13.38
C ALA A 186 31.80 41.18 -13.19
N ALA A 187 31.19 41.47 -12.04
CA ALA A 187 30.67 42.80 -11.72
C ALA A 187 31.79 43.84 -11.57
N LEU A 188 32.92 43.46 -10.95
CA LEU A 188 34.12 44.31 -10.86
C LEU A 188 34.76 44.56 -12.22
N ASP A 189 34.84 43.53 -13.08
CA ASP A 189 35.38 43.65 -14.42
C ASP A 189 34.49 44.55 -15.29
N HIS A 190 33.17 44.35 -15.26
CA HIS A 190 32.20 45.23 -15.94
C HIS A 190 32.20 46.67 -15.44
N ALA A 191 32.44 46.89 -14.15
CA ALA A 191 32.54 48.23 -13.59
C ALA A 191 33.86 48.93 -13.96
N SER A 192 34.91 48.16 -14.27
CA SER A 192 36.22 48.66 -14.67
C SER A 192 36.38 48.89 -16.18
N SER A 193 35.52 48.32 -17.01
CA SER A 193 35.50 48.52 -18.47
C SER A 193 34.84 49.84 -18.88
N GLU A 194 35.30 50.45 -19.98
CA GLU A 194 34.64 51.59 -20.61
C GLU A 194 33.23 51.26 -21.12
N GLU A 195 32.42 52.27 -21.41
CA GLU A 195 31.01 52.14 -21.79
C GLU A 195 30.83 51.06 -22.88
N PRO A 196 29.84 50.14 -22.76
CA PRO A 196 29.72 49.04 -23.71
C PRO A 196 29.47 49.57 -25.12
N ALA A 197 30.50 49.49 -25.97
CA ALA A 197 30.42 49.83 -27.39
C ALA A 197 29.34 48.99 -28.08
N GLU A 198 28.63 49.64 -29.02
CA GLU A 198 27.57 49.13 -29.91
C GLU A 198 27.43 47.61 -30.01
N ARG A 199 26.69 47.01 -29.07
CA ARG A 199 26.10 45.68 -29.25
C ARG A 199 24.61 45.85 -29.55
N THR A 200 24.18 45.35 -30.71
CA THR A 200 22.78 45.37 -31.16
C THR A 200 21.97 44.30 -30.40
N GLY A 201 20.75 44.66 -29.96
CA GLY A 201 19.77 43.72 -29.39
C GLY A 201 19.72 43.57 -27.86
N ARG A 202 19.10 42.46 -27.41
CA ARG A 202 18.63 42.11 -26.05
C ARG A 202 19.62 42.34 -24.89
N LYS A 203 20.93 42.20 -25.15
CA LYS A 203 21.99 42.47 -24.16
C LYS A 203 22.07 43.96 -23.80
N ARG A 204 21.79 44.88 -24.74
CA ARG A 204 21.94 46.34 -24.54
C ARG A 204 21.05 46.91 -23.44
N LYS A 205 19.88 46.34 -23.15
CA LYS A 205 18.97 46.89 -22.11
C LYS A 205 19.33 46.38 -20.71
N ILE A 206 19.61 45.09 -20.58
CA ILE A 206 20.08 44.46 -19.33
C ILE A 206 21.42 45.06 -18.92
N ASP A 207 22.36 45.17 -19.87
CA ASP A 207 23.66 45.80 -19.63
C ASP A 207 23.50 47.27 -19.21
N ARG A 208 22.55 48.01 -19.79
CA ARG A 208 22.31 49.43 -19.46
C ARG A 208 21.67 49.64 -18.08
N ASP A 209 20.76 48.76 -17.67
CA ASP A 209 20.15 48.82 -16.34
C ASP A 209 21.13 48.36 -15.25
N ALA A 210 21.93 47.33 -15.50
CA ALA A 210 23.05 46.92 -14.65
C ALA A 210 24.13 48.02 -14.54
N TRP A 211 24.47 48.64 -15.67
CA TRP A 211 25.39 49.77 -15.73
C TRP A 211 24.86 50.94 -14.88
N LYS A 212 23.58 51.32 -15.00
CA LYS A 212 22.95 52.36 -14.17
C LYS A 212 22.97 52.03 -12.68
N LYS A 213 22.69 50.78 -12.28
CA LYS A 213 22.71 50.34 -10.87
C LYS A 213 24.11 50.45 -10.24
N ASN A 214 25.17 50.16 -10.99
CA ASN A 214 26.55 50.16 -10.49
C ASN A 214 27.26 51.53 -10.58
N ARG A 215 26.52 52.64 -10.61
CA ARG A 215 27.09 53.98 -10.82
C ARG A 215 28.13 54.37 -9.76
N ALA A 216 27.85 54.09 -8.48
CA ALA A 216 28.76 54.40 -7.37
C ALA A 216 30.07 53.59 -7.45
N LEU A 217 29.96 52.29 -7.71
CA LEU A 217 31.10 51.39 -7.91
C LEU A 217 31.99 51.84 -9.08
N ARG A 218 31.38 52.20 -10.21
CA ARG A 218 32.10 52.69 -11.39
C ARG A 218 32.83 53.98 -11.11
N LYS A 219 32.18 54.92 -10.41
CA LYS A 219 32.81 56.19 -10.02
C LYS A 219 34.03 55.95 -9.14
N LEU A 220 33.90 55.11 -8.10
CA LEU A 220 35.01 54.77 -7.20
C LEU A 220 36.19 54.15 -7.96
N LEU A 221 35.94 53.16 -8.81
CA LEU A 221 36.99 52.49 -9.58
C LEU A 221 37.63 53.43 -10.62
N ALA A 222 36.86 54.31 -11.25
CA ALA A 222 37.38 55.31 -12.18
C ALA A 222 38.27 56.34 -11.47
N ASP A 223 37.83 56.87 -10.32
CA ASP A 223 38.59 57.84 -9.53
C ASP A 223 39.93 57.23 -9.05
N LYS A 224 39.92 55.98 -8.56
CA LYS A 224 41.14 55.26 -8.17
C LYS A 224 42.05 54.94 -9.37
N ARG A 225 41.47 54.61 -10.52
CA ARG A 225 42.21 54.31 -11.76
C ARG A 225 42.97 55.54 -12.25
N GLU A 226 42.35 56.70 -12.22
CA GLU A 226 42.99 57.96 -12.62
C GLU A 226 44.10 58.37 -11.64
N LEU A 227 43.87 58.21 -10.34
CA LEU A 227 44.89 58.43 -9.32
C LEU A 227 46.10 57.49 -9.51
N LEU A 228 45.87 56.22 -9.84
CA LEU A 228 46.96 55.27 -10.05
C LEU A 228 47.70 55.53 -11.37
N ARG A 229 46.99 55.91 -12.45
CA ARG A 229 47.59 56.31 -13.73
C ARG A 229 48.54 57.48 -13.57
N THR A 230 48.11 58.52 -12.86
CA THR A 230 48.95 59.70 -12.61
C THR A 230 50.19 59.35 -11.78
N ARG A 231 50.07 58.47 -10.77
CA ARG A 231 51.22 57.96 -9.99
C ARG A 231 52.18 57.08 -10.79
N LEU A 232 51.66 56.30 -11.74
CA LEU A 232 52.48 55.45 -12.61
C LEU A 232 53.20 56.26 -13.68
N SER A 233 52.59 57.34 -14.18
CA SER A 233 53.15 58.15 -15.25
C SER A 233 54.53 58.70 -14.89
N GLY A 234 55.53 58.45 -15.74
CA GLY A 234 56.92 58.86 -15.51
C GLY A 234 57.76 57.93 -14.62
N THR A 235 57.21 56.81 -14.14
CA THR A 235 57.97 55.80 -13.35
C THR A 235 58.57 54.70 -14.23
N TRP A 236 59.56 53.97 -13.70
CA TRP A 236 60.17 52.82 -14.39
C TRP A 236 59.16 51.68 -14.64
N MET A 237 58.14 51.55 -13.79
CA MET A 237 57.07 50.56 -13.96
C MET A 237 56.19 50.85 -15.17
N ASP A 238 56.00 52.12 -15.53
CA ASP A 238 55.28 52.51 -16.73
C ASP A 238 55.96 51.95 -17.99
N ALA A 239 57.30 52.03 -18.03
CA ALA A 239 58.12 51.45 -19.09
C ALA A 239 58.13 49.90 -19.06
N ALA A 240 58.12 49.28 -17.87
CA ALA A 240 58.17 47.83 -17.73
C ALA A 240 56.86 47.11 -18.10
N LEU A 241 55.70 47.74 -17.86
CA LEU A 241 54.39 47.21 -18.25
C LEU A 241 54.18 47.23 -19.78
N GLY A 242 54.91 48.11 -20.48
CA GLY A 242 55.00 48.15 -21.94
C GLY A 242 53.67 48.42 -22.65
N ARG A 243 52.93 47.35 -23.00
CA ARG A 243 51.68 47.42 -23.78
C ARG A 243 50.56 48.09 -23.00
N ALA A 244 49.80 48.96 -23.67
CA ALA A 244 48.62 49.64 -23.12
C ALA A 244 47.64 48.66 -22.46
N ASP A 245 47.32 47.54 -23.13
CA ASP A 245 46.38 46.54 -22.60
C ASP A 245 46.83 45.92 -21.27
N ARG A 246 48.12 45.59 -21.13
CA ARG A 246 48.68 45.02 -19.89
C ARG A 246 48.73 46.05 -18.77
N ARG A 247 49.05 47.30 -19.12
CA ARG A 247 49.05 48.42 -18.19
C ARG A 247 47.64 48.67 -17.66
N ASP A 248 46.64 48.67 -18.53
CA ASP A 248 45.23 48.86 -18.16
C ASP A 248 44.67 47.68 -17.35
N GLU A 249 45.02 46.44 -17.71
CA GLU A 249 44.65 45.24 -16.93
C GLU A 249 45.26 45.30 -15.52
N PHE A 250 46.55 45.65 -15.42
CA PHE A 250 47.24 45.79 -14.14
C PHE A 250 46.58 46.86 -13.25
N ILE A 251 46.30 48.04 -13.81
CA ILE A 251 45.66 49.14 -13.08
C ILE A 251 44.25 48.76 -12.63
N ALA A 252 43.48 48.05 -13.48
CA ALA A 252 42.16 47.55 -13.09
C ALA A 252 42.26 46.55 -11.94
N LEU A 253 43.14 45.55 -12.03
CA LEU A 253 43.33 44.56 -10.97
C LEU A 253 43.80 45.17 -9.65
N HIS A 254 44.70 46.16 -9.71
CA HIS A 254 45.19 46.86 -8.52
C HIS A 254 44.07 47.62 -7.81
N THR A 255 43.31 48.43 -8.55
CA THR A 255 42.21 49.22 -7.96
C THR A 255 41.08 48.34 -7.42
N GLN A 256 40.82 47.20 -8.06
CA GLN A 256 39.90 46.18 -7.56
C GLN A 256 40.40 45.55 -6.25
N LEU A 257 41.67 45.13 -6.18
CA LEU A 257 42.27 44.56 -4.96
C LEU A 257 42.26 45.55 -3.80
N GLU A 258 42.67 46.79 -4.03
CA GLU A 258 42.68 47.85 -3.02
C GLU A 258 41.27 48.12 -2.47
N SER A 259 40.25 48.06 -3.33
CA SER A 259 38.85 48.20 -2.91
C SER A 259 38.36 46.99 -2.11
N LEU A 260 38.72 45.76 -2.52
CA LEU A 260 38.39 44.54 -1.79
C LEU A 260 39.03 44.51 -0.39
N VAL A 261 40.29 44.91 -0.25
CA VAL A 261 40.98 45.03 1.05
C VAL A 261 40.31 46.07 1.94
N PHE A 262 39.97 47.24 1.37
CA PHE A 262 39.25 48.30 2.10
C PHE A 262 37.89 47.80 2.62
N TRP A 263 37.14 47.06 1.81
CA TRP A 263 35.85 46.52 2.23
C TRP A 263 35.96 45.43 3.28
N ALA A 264 36.95 44.53 3.15
CA ALA A 264 37.19 43.46 4.11
C ALA A 264 37.61 43.99 5.50
N ARG A 265 38.40 45.07 5.57
CA ARG A 265 38.89 45.63 6.84
C ARG A 265 37.84 46.37 7.69
N GLY A 266 36.74 46.83 7.11
CA GLY A 266 35.77 47.58 7.92
C GLY A 266 34.49 48.03 7.22
N ALA A 267 34.53 48.36 5.92
CA ALA A 267 33.34 48.93 5.25
C ALA A 267 32.19 47.92 5.09
N ARG A 268 32.49 46.61 5.14
CA ARG A 268 31.48 45.54 5.12
C ARG A 268 30.76 45.34 6.46
N GLY A 269 31.34 45.80 7.57
CA GLY A 269 30.87 45.51 8.92
C GLY A 269 31.30 44.12 9.43
N ALA A 270 30.89 43.80 10.67
CA ALA A 270 31.22 42.53 11.32
C ALA A 270 30.52 41.33 10.64
N TRP A 271 31.13 40.16 10.75
CA TRP A 271 30.56 38.91 10.24
C TRP A 271 29.14 38.64 10.81
N PRO A 272 28.16 38.22 9.98
CA PRO A 272 26.80 37.96 10.42
C PRO A 272 26.72 36.70 11.30
N GLY A 273 26.30 36.91 12.55
CA GLY A 273 26.11 35.86 13.56
C GLY A 273 27.39 35.51 14.34
N ILE A 274 27.22 35.03 15.57
CA ILE A 274 28.31 34.70 16.52
C ILE A 274 29.09 33.44 16.07
N GLU A 275 28.54 32.67 15.13
CA GLU A 275 28.98 31.32 14.76
C GLU A 275 29.94 31.23 13.56
N VAL A 276 30.50 32.35 13.05
CA VAL A 276 31.60 32.25 12.06
C VAL A 276 32.81 31.71 12.78
N SER A 277 33.32 30.55 12.34
CA SER A 277 34.44 29.92 13.03
C SER A 277 35.71 30.77 12.89
N GLU A 278 36.56 30.65 13.89
CA GLU A 278 37.89 31.26 13.90
C GLU A 278 38.69 30.90 12.65
N ALA A 279 38.41 29.75 12.00
CA ALA A 279 39.05 29.33 10.76
C ALA A 279 38.77 30.30 9.60
N VAL A 280 37.52 30.72 9.39
CA VAL A 280 37.16 31.68 8.32
C VAL A 280 37.82 33.04 8.55
N ARG A 281 37.85 33.50 9.81
CA ARG A 281 38.52 34.75 10.19
C ARG A 281 40.03 34.66 10.03
N SER A 282 40.62 33.52 10.38
CA SER A 282 42.05 33.27 10.22
C SER A 282 42.45 33.24 8.74
N LEU A 283 41.60 32.68 7.87
CA LEU A 283 41.84 32.67 6.43
C LEU A 283 41.68 34.08 5.84
N GLU A 284 40.65 34.83 6.25
CA GLU A 284 40.46 36.23 5.84
C GLU A 284 41.68 37.07 6.22
N ASN A 285 42.15 36.99 7.47
CA ASN A 285 43.34 37.71 7.92
C ASN A 285 44.60 37.30 7.13
N ARG A 286 44.79 36.00 6.86
CA ARG A 286 45.93 35.50 6.08
C ARG A 286 45.94 36.03 4.65
N VAL A 287 44.79 35.99 3.98
CA VAL A 287 44.66 36.49 2.60
C VAL A 287 44.80 38.02 2.56
N LEU A 288 44.29 38.73 3.57
CA LEU A 288 44.47 40.18 3.71
C LEU A 288 45.93 40.55 3.91
N GLU A 289 46.64 39.86 4.81
CA GLU A 289 48.06 40.07 5.06
C GLU A 289 48.89 39.80 3.80
N GLU A 290 48.64 38.70 3.09
CA GLU A 290 49.31 38.41 1.81
C GLU A 290 49.04 39.50 0.75
N THR A 291 47.81 39.99 0.67
CA THR A 291 47.42 41.05 -0.28
C THR A 291 48.05 42.39 0.08
N GLU A 292 48.14 42.73 1.36
CA GLU A 292 48.76 43.97 1.84
C GLU A 292 50.26 43.97 1.68
N VAL A 293 50.93 42.86 1.99
CA VAL A 293 52.36 42.69 1.71
C VAL A 293 52.62 42.92 0.22
N PHE A 294 51.77 42.35 -0.65
CA PHE A 294 51.87 42.56 -2.09
C PHE A 294 51.65 44.04 -2.51
N LEU A 295 50.61 44.70 -2.00
CA LEU A 295 50.31 46.11 -2.31
C LEU A 295 51.39 47.06 -1.76
N ASN A 296 51.92 46.80 -0.56
CA ASN A 296 53.00 47.59 0.05
C ASN A 296 54.35 47.37 -0.66
N GLU A 297 54.66 46.14 -1.08
CA GLU A 297 55.84 45.87 -1.91
C GLU A 297 55.74 46.65 -3.23
N PHE A 298 54.55 46.70 -3.83
CA PHE A 298 54.30 47.53 -5.01
C PHE A 298 54.50 49.02 -4.75
N GLU A 299 53.92 49.58 -3.69
CA GLU A 299 54.12 50.99 -3.33
C GLU A 299 55.59 51.31 -3.06
N ARG A 300 56.34 50.40 -2.41
CA ARG A 300 57.77 50.57 -2.18
C ARG A 300 58.54 50.62 -3.50
N ASN A 301 58.24 49.67 -4.39
CA ASN A 301 58.85 49.59 -5.73
C ASN A 301 58.51 50.79 -6.62
N LEU A 302 57.38 51.47 -6.40
CA LEU A 302 57.02 52.73 -7.08
C LEU A 302 57.83 53.93 -6.57
N ARG A 303 58.18 53.97 -5.27
CA ARG A 303 58.92 55.07 -4.63
C ARG A 303 60.43 54.97 -4.83
N GLU A 304 60.96 53.76 -5.09
CA GLU A 304 62.38 53.55 -5.38
C GLU A 304 62.74 54.19 -6.73
N ALA A 305 63.43 55.34 -6.68
CA ALA A 305 64.03 55.97 -7.84
C ALA A 305 65.21 55.12 -8.32
N ARG A 306 65.04 54.40 -9.44
CA ARG A 306 66.08 53.49 -9.93
C ARG A 306 67.22 54.30 -10.56
N SER A 307 68.35 54.37 -9.86
CA SER A 307 69.63 54.81 -10.39
C SER A 307 70.02 53.92 -11.57
N GLY A 308 70.42 54.54 -12.69
CA GLY A 308 70.55 53.93 -14.01
C GLY A 308 71.18 52.53 -14.07
N GLY A 309 70.52 51.64 -14.82
CA GLY A 309 71.05 50.32 -15.17
C GLY A 309 69.93 49.32 -15.54
N SER A 310 69.72 49.16 -16.86
CA SER A 310 68.92 48.15 -17.60
C SER A 310 67.45 47.88 -17.18
N PRO A 311 66.49 47.88 -18.13
CA PRO A 311 65.09 47.54 -17.84
C PRO A 311 64.97 46.06 -17.41
N PRO A 312 64.17 45.74 -16.36
CA PRO A 312 63.86 44.35 -16.07
C PRO A 312 63.09 43.73 -17.24
N VAL A 313 63.50 42.51 -17.61
CA VAL A 313 62.91 41.73 -18.69
C VAL A 313 61.43 41.43 -18.36
N ILE A 314 60.57 41.54 -19.37
CA ILE A 314 59.13 41.28 -19.40
C ILE A 314 58.63 39.97 -18.70
N PRO A 315 59.43 38.87 -18.52
CA PRO A 315 59.00 37.65 -17.82
C PRO A 315 58.69 37.80 -16.32
N ALA A 316 59.15 38.87 -15.64
CA ALA A 316 58.95 39.02 -14.20
C ALA A 316 57.52 39.44 -13.79
N PHE A 317 56.72 39.95 -14.73
CA PHE A 317 55.39 40.52 -14.43
C PHE A 317 54.21 39.55 -14.64
N SER A 318 54.36 38.52 -15.48
CA SER A 318 53.32 37.49 -15.64
C SER A 318 53.04 36.69 -14.36
N PRO A 319 54.04 36.29 -13.53
CA PRO A 319 53.75 35.65 -12.25
C PRO A 319 53.06 36.61 -11.27
N LYS A 320 53.43 37.91 -11.24
CA LYS A 320 52.78 38.92 -10.39
C LYS A 320 51.31 39.16 -10.79
N LEU A 321 51.00 39.22 -12.09
CA LEU A 321 49.61 39.29 -12.58
C LEU A 321 48.81 38.03 -12.23
N LYS A 322 49.43 36.84 -12.31
CA LYS A 322 48.79 35.59 -11.89
C LYS A 322 48.47 35.61 -10.39
N GLN A 323 49.39 36.13 -9.57
CA GLN A 323 49.18 36.31 -8.13
C GLN A 323 48.06 37.31 -7.82
N MET A 324 47.99 38.46 -8.52
CA MET A 324 46.89 39.41 -8.35
C MET A 324 45.52 38.82 -8.69
N ARG A 325 45.43 38.06 -9.79
CA ARG A 325 44.17 37.38 -10.17
C ARG A 325 43.77 36.34 -9.11
N ARG A 326 44.74 35.60 -8.55
CA ARG A 326 44.52 34.66 -7.45
C ARG A 326 43.98 35.39 -6.21
N LEU A 327 44.69 36.39 -5.70
CA LEU A 327 44.29 37.14 -4.50
C LEU A 327 42.92 37.83 -4.66
N ARG A 328 42.64 38.38 -5.85
CA ARG A 328 41.32 38.94 -6.17
C ARG A 328 40.23 37.88 -6.09
N GLY A 329 40.50 36.70 -6.65
CA GLY A 329 39.60 35.55 -6.60
C GLY A 329 39.32 35.11 -5.17
N GLU A 330 40.35 35.01 -4.32
CA GLU A 330 40.22 34.61 -2.92
C GLU A 330 39.42 35.64 -2.09
N LEU A 331 39.72 36.94 -2.23
CA LEU A 331 38.95 37.99 -1.56
C LEU A 331 37.51 38.05 -2.06
N ALA A 332 37.26 37.82 -3.35
CA ALA A 332 35.91 37.70 -3.90
C ALA A 332 35.17 36.45 -3.38
N ALA A 333 35.87 35.35 -3.14
CA ALA A 333 35.30 34.14 -2.54
C ALA A 333 34.93 34.36 -1.06
N ILE A 334 35.77 35.05 -0.29
CA ILE A 334 35.45 35.44 1.09
C ILE A 334 34.23 36.38 1.13
N LEU A 335 34.16 37.34 0.19
CA LEU A 335 32.99 38.21 0.05
C LEU A 335 31.73 37.43 -0.38
N ALA A 336 31.88 36.41 -1.24
CA ALA A 336 30.78 35.53 -1.62
C ALA A 336 30.19 34.75 -0.44
N VAL A 337 31.05 34.25 0.47
CA VAL A 337 30.60 33.59 1.72
C VAL A 337 29.71 34.53 2.54
N PHE A 338 30.05 35.82 2.59
CA PHE A 338 29.27 36.82 3.30
C PHE A 338 27.92 37.11 2.65
N VAL A 339 27.89 37.25 1.32
CA VAL A 339 26.65 37.47 0.56
C VAL A 339 25.68 36.30 0.71
N GLU A 340 26.18 35.06 0.64
CA GLU A 340 25.33 33.86 0.74
C GLU A 340 24.77 33.63 2.13
N ARG A 341 25.47 34.07 3.19
CA ARG A 341 25.08 33.82 4.58
C ARG A 341 23.97 34.73 5.09
N ASP A 342 23.89 36.01 4.67
CA ASP A 342 22.80 36.90 5.09
C ASP A 342 22.37 37.92 4.00
N PRO A 343 21.64 37.48 2.96
CA PRO A 343 21.17 38.36 1.88
C PRO A 343 20.12 39.40 2.35
N ILE A 344 19.61 39.32 3.58
CA ILE A 344 18.44 40.10 4.04
C ILE A 344 18.84 41.37 4.82
N GLN A 345 20.06 41.45 5.36
CA GLN A 345 20.54 42.68 6.04
C GLN A 345 20.86 43.81 5.06
N ILE A 346 21.33 43.49 3.85
CA ILE A 346 21.74 44.45 2.82
C ILE A 346 20.59 45.40 2.44
N GLU A 347 19.34 44.90 2.45
CA GLU A 347 18.17 45.70 2.11
C GLU A 347 17.53 46.44 3.29
N LYS A 348 17.81 46.03 4.53
CA LYS A 348 17.35 46.76 5.72
C LYS A 348 18.07 48.08 5.87
N ASP A 349 19.36 48.14 5.56
CA ASP A 349 20.14 49.35 5.76
C ASP A 349 19.83 50.39 4.68
N GLY A 350 19.52 49.97 3.44
CA GLY A 350 19.08 50.89 2.38
C GLY A 350 17.67 51.49 2.57
N ALA A 351 16.76 50.81 3.29
CA ALA A 351 15.39 51.28 3.52
C ALA A 351 15.14 51.86 4.92
N VAL A 352 16.03 51.63 5.89
CA VAL A 352 15.97 52.22 7.24
C VAL A 352 16.86 53.47 7.36
N ALA A 353 17.78 53.70 6.41
CA ALA A 353 18.58 54.92 6.31
C ALA A 353 17.76 56.22 6.18
N THR A 354 16.45 56.15 5.93
CA THR A 354 15.57 57.32 5.87
C THR A 354 14.95 57.72 7.21
N GLU A 355 15.03 56.92 8.29
CA GLU A 355 14.25 57.25 9.51
C GLU A 355 14.96 57.20 10.87
N ARG A 356 16.16 56.64 11.04
CA ARG A 356 16.87 56.74 12.34
C ARG A 356 18.38 56.86 12.16
N GLY A 357 18.94 57.95 12.69
CA GLY A 357 20.36 58.26 12.69
C GLY A 357 21.21 57.27 13.48
N ALA A 358 21.60 56.18 12.83
CA ALA A 358 22.74 55.35 13.21
C ALA A 358 23.62 55.21 11.96
N SER A 359 24.53 56.16 11.79
CA SER A 359 25.58 56.09 10.78
C SER A 359 26.71 55.18 11.28
N GLU A 360 26.75 53.95 10.79
CA GLU A 360 28.03 53.34 10.43
C GLU A 360 27.95 53.06 8.92
N ILE A 361 28.78 53.79 8.19
CA ILE A 361 28.66 54.06 6.76
C ILE A 361 29.05 52.80 5.98
N ARG A 362 28.09 52.05 5.43
CA ARG A 362 28.38 51.13 4.32
C ARG A 362 28.66 51.96 3.07
N ASP A 363 29.77 51.66 2.41
CA ASP A 363 30.21 52.32 1.18
C ASP A 363 29.19 52.07 0.05
N ALA A 364 28.71 53.14 -0.60
CA ALA A 364 27.73 53.05 -1.70
C ALA A 364 28.26 52.23 -2.90
N ALA A 365 29.58 52.16 -3.08
CA ALA A 365 30.21 51.29 -4.08
C ALA A 365 30.12 49.81 -3.70
N LEU A 366 30.30 49.50 -2.41
CA LEU A 366 30.12 48.15 -1.88
C LEU A 366 28.65 47.72 -1.98
N ASP A 367 27.71 48.59 -1.64
CA ASP A 367 26.27 48.30 -1.80
C ASP A 367 25.89 48.04 -3.26
N GLY A 368 26.42 48.83 -4.20
CA GLY A 368 26.24 48.58 -5.63
C GLY A 368 26.80 47.23 -6.08
N LEU A 369 27.99 46.85 -5.60
CA LEU A 369 28.59 45.56 -5.89
C LEU A 369 27.77 44.41 -5.30
N LEU A 370 27.35 44.55 -4.04
CA LEU A 370 26.57 43.54 -3.33
C LEU A 370 25.22 43.34 -4.01
N LEU A 371 24.48 44.40 -4.36
CA LEU A 371 23.22 44.34 -5.11
C LEU A 371 23.37 43.73 -6.51
N ALA A 372 24.51 43.92 -7.18
CA ALA A 372 24.79 43.28 -8.47
C ALA A 372 25.15 41.80 -8.35
N SER A 373 25.68 41.40 -7.18
CA SER A 373 26.04 40.02 -6.84
C SER A 373 24.97 39.28 -6.04
N GLU A 374 23.90 39.98 -5.63
CA GLU A 374 22.86 39.43 -4.77
C GLU A 374 22.20 38.22 -5.45
N PRO A 375 22.13 37.06 -4.78
CA PRO A 375 21.22 36.02 -5.20
C PRO A 375 19.81 36.59 -5.14
N SER A 376 19.05 36.48 -6.23
CA SER A 376 17.67 36.96 -6.28
C SER A 376 16.91 36.45 -5.05
N PRO A 377 16.17 37.31 -4.33
CA PRO A 377 15.55 36.93 -3.07
C PRO A 377 14.70 35.68 -3.30
N VAL A 378 14.95 34.64 -2.51
CA VAL A 378 14.14 33.42 -2.51
C VAL A 378 12.71 33.84 -2.23
N THR A 379 11.89 33.96 -3.28
CA THR A 379 10.47 34.24 -3.10
C THR A 379 9.86 33.01 -2.47
N ALA A 380 9.55 33.09 -1.18
CA ALA A 380 8.90 31.99 -0.46
C ALA A 380 7.59 31.63 -1.20
N GLY A 381 7.57 30.46 -1.82
CA GLY A 381 6.39 29.96 -2.51
C GLY A 381 5.24 29.62 -1.57
N PRO A 382 4.04 29.34 -2.12
CA PRO A 382 2.89 28.84 -1.34
C PRO A 382 3.16 27.51 -0.65
N GLU A 383 4.06 26.70 -1.23
CA GLU A 383 4.68 25.47 -0.75
C GLU A 383 4.48 25.12 0.74
N LEU A 384 5.18 25.81 1.64
CA LEU A 384 5.18 25.46 3.07
C LEU A 384 3.81 25.69 3.72
N ALA A 385 3.16 26.79 3.36
CA ALA A 385 1.86 27.14 3.93
C ALA A 385 0.74 26.23 3.40
N LEU A 386 0.85 25.78 2.14
CA LEU A 386 -0.02 24.75 1.57
C LEU A 386 0.19 23.40 2.26
N GLY A 387 1.44 22.98 2.49
CA GLY A 387 1.74 21.73 3.20
C GLY A 387 1.15 21.72 4.62
N LEU A 388 1.29 22.84 5.35
CA LEU A 388 0.66 23.00 6.67
C LEU A 388 -0.87 22.97 6.60
N ALA A 389 -1.48 23.61 5.58
CA ALA A 389 -2.93 23.57 5.39
C ALA A 389 -3.44 22.15 5.13
N ILE A 390 -2.72 21.36 4.32
CA ILE A 390 -3.05 19.94 4.07
C ILE A 390 -2.91 19.11 5.34
N LEU A 391 -1.87 19.35 6.15
CA LEU A 391 -1.71 18.66 7.45
C LEU A 391 -2.88 18.94 8.39
N CYS A 392 -3.40 20.17 8.42
CA CYS A 392 -4.59 20.53 9.21
C CYS A 392 -5.89 19.87 8.69
N LEU A 393 -5.93 19.38 7.46
CA LEU A 393 -7.10 18.68 6.90
C LEU A 393 -7.14 17.20 7.31
N PHE A 394 -6.03 16.60 7.76
CA PHE A 394 -6.01 15.23 8.27
C PHE A 394 -7.12 14.94 9.31
N PRO A 395 -7.28 15.71 10.41
CA PRO A 395 -8.36 15.47 11.36
C PRO A 395 -9.75 15.70 10.75
N VAL A 396 -9.89 16.58 9.75
CA VAL A 396 -11.17 16.82 9.06
C VAL A 396 -11.58 15.56 8.28
N TYR A 397 -10.66 14.98 7.49
CA TYR A 397 -10.93 13.72 6.80
C TYR A 397 -11.22 12.58 7.79
N ALA A 398 -10.48 12.49 8.90
CA ALA A 398 -10.75 11.48 9.93
C ALA A 398 -12.16 11.59 10.52
N VAL A 399 -12.62 12.81 10.84
CA VAL A 399 -13.99 13.04 11.34
C VAL A 399 -15.04 12.71 10.27
N PHE A 400 -14.81 13.10 9.02
CA PHE A 400 -15.76 12.84 7.93
C PHE A 400 -15.89 11.34 7.61
N VAL A 401 -14.78 10.59 7.64
CA VAL A 401 -14.80 9.13 7.50
C VAL A 401 -15.52 8.51 8.69
N TRP A 402 -15.20 8.90 9.93
CA TRP A 402 -15.86 8.39 11.14
C TRP A 402 -17.38 8.64 11.13
N ARG A 403 -17.84 9.77 10.59
CA ARG A 403 -19.27 10.08 10.45
C ARG A 403 -19.94 9.42 9.24
N GLY A 404 -19.19 8.72 8.39
CA GLY A 404 -19.69 8.13 7.15
C GLY A 404 -20.08 9.16 6.07
N TRP A 405 -19.55 10.39 6.15
CA TRP A 405 -19.76 11.45 5.16
C TRP A 405 -18.70 11.46 4.06
N HIS A 406 -17.67 10.63 4.21
CA HIS A 406 -16.64 10.38 3.23
C HIS A 406 -16.41 8.87 3.14
N PRO A 407 -16.16 8.31 1.95
CA PRO A 407 -15.96 6.87 1.85
C PRO A 407 -14.67 6.47 2.58
N ALA A 408 -14.69 5.30 3.22
CA ALA A 408 -13.48 4.66 3.73
C ALA A 408 -12.63 4.15 2.56
N PHE A 409 -11.32 3.98 2.79
CA PHE A 409 -10.39 3.57 1.72
C PHE A 409 -10.74 2.20 1.10
N ALA A 410 -11.38 1.32 1.87
CA ALA A 410 -11.85 0.01 1.44
C ALA A 410 -13.35 -0.16 1.75
N PRO A 411 -14.20 -0.59 0.79
CA PRO A 411 -15.64 -0.78 1.00
C PRO A 411 -15.99 -1.79 2.10
N ALA A 412 -15.08 -2.72 2.39
CA ALA A 412 -15.25 -3.80 3.37
C ALA A 412 -14.80 -3.43 4.79
N SER A 413 -14.12 -2.29 4.97
CA SER A 413 -13.57 -1.86 6.25
C SER A 413 -14.64 -1.28 7.17
N SER A 414 -14.52 -1.48 8.48
CA SER A 414 -15.49 -0.93 9.44
C SER A 414 -15.15 0.54 9.73
N ILE A 415 -16.17 1.37 9.83
CA ILE A 415 -16.02 2.80 10.12
C ILE A 415 -15.76 3.03 11.63
N ASP A 416 -15.95 2.00 12.45
CA ASP A 416 -15.74 2.04 13.89
C ASP A 416 -14.28 1.74 14.30
N ALA A 417 -13.51 1.11 13.40
CA ALA A 417 -12.11 0.82 13.66
C ALA A 417 -11.22 2.07 13.51
N PRO A 418 -10.42 2.45 14.53
CA PRO A 418 -9.56 3.62 14.48
C PRO A 418 -8.49 3.50 13.39
N VAL A 419 -8.00 2.29 13.12
CA VAL A 419 -7.02 2.03 12.07
C VAL A 419 -7.56 2.38 10.70
N THR A 420 -8.83 2.05 10.41
CA THR A 420 -9.49 2.36 9.13
C THR A 420 -9.70 3.85 8.95
N ILE A 421 -10.16 4.54 10.01
CA ILE A 421 -10.36 5.99 9.99
C ILE A 421 -9.03 6.70 9.71
N LEU A 422 -7.97 6.36 10.47
CA LEU A 422 -6.67 7.00 10.34
C LEU A 422 -5.99 6.67 9.01
N THR A 423 -6.10 5.43 8.52
CA THR A 423 -5.53 5.01 7.23
C THR A 423 -6.24 5.69 6.07
N SER A 424 -7.58 5.78 6.11
CA SER A 424 -8.35 6.53 5.11
C SER A 424 -7.94 8.00 5.08
N ALA A 425 -7.88 8.66 6.24
CA ALA A 425 -7.46 10.06 6.33
C ALA A 425 -6.01 10.26 5.86
N ALA A 426 -5.11 9.32 6.15
CA ALA A 426 -3.71 9.37 5.70
C ALA A 426 -3.62 9.23 4.17
N LEU A 427 -4.35 8.30 3.57
CA LEU A 427 -4.39 8.13 2.12
C LEU A 427 -5.01 9.33 1.41
N GLU A 428 -6.05 9.91 1.98
CA GLU A 428 -6.69 11.10 1.42
C GLU A 428 -5.79 12.34 1.49
N THR A 429 -5.12 12.55 2.62
CA THR A 429 -4.13 13.63 2.74
C THR A 429 -2.89 13.41 1.87
N LEU A 430 -2.47 12.16 1.66
CA LEU A 430 -1.41 11.82 0.70
C LEU A 430 -1.87 12.13 -0.73
N ARG A 431 -3.09 11.74 -1.11
CA ARG A 431 -3.68 12.04 -2.42
C ARG A 431 -3.73 13.55 -2.67
N LEU A 432 -4.19 14.34 -1.70
CA LEU A 432 -4.15 15.81 -1.73
C LEU A 432 -2.73 16.37 -1.92
N THR A 433 -1.76 15.81 -1.19
CA THR A 433 -0.35 16.21 -1.29
C THR A 433 0.19 15.96 -2.70
N LEU A 434 -0.18 14.85 -3.33
CA LEU A 434 0.26 14.50 -4.68
C LEU A 434 -0.45 15.30 -5.77
N ILE A 435 -1.72 15.65 -5.59
CA ILE A 435 -2.50 16.42 -6.57
C ILE A 435 -2.16 17.92 -6.52
N LEU A 436 -1.93 18.48 -5.34
CA LEU A 436 -1.78 19.93 -5.16
C LEU A 436 -0.37 20.34 -4.72
N TRP A 437 0.14 19.75 -3.64
CA TRP A 437 1.38 20.25 -3.03
C TRP A 437 2.63 19.90 -3.83
N LEU A 438 2.84 18.62 -4.15
CA LEU A 438 3.98 18.13 -4.91
C LEU A 438 4.15 18.84 -6.28
N PRO A 439 3.11 18.99 -7.12
CA PRO A 439 3.27 19.68 -8.41
C PRO A 439 3.54 21.17 -8.24
N ILE A 440 2.96 21.83 -7.23
CA ILE A 440 3.25 23.24 -6.93
C ILE A 440 4.70 23.39 -6.44
N MET A 441 5.16 22.53 -5.52
CA MET A 441 6.56 22.48 -5.08
C MET A 441 7.53 22.32 -6.26
N ALA A 442 7.25 21.37 -7.16
CA ALA A 442 8.09 21.12 -8.32
C ALA A 442 8.09 22.32 -9.29
N ALA A 443 6.93 22.89 -9.60
CA ALA A 443 6.82 24.05 -10.48
C ALA A 443 7.51 25.29 -9.90
N PHE A 444 7.39 25.54 -8.59
CA PHE A 444 8.06 26.67 -7.93
C PHE A 444 9.56 26.44 -7.77
N SER A 445 10.03 25.20 -7.68
CA SER A 445 11.46 24.89 -7.74
C SER A 445 12.08 25.23 -9.10
N VAL A 446 11.38 24.92 -10.21
CA VAL A 446 11.79 25.31 -11.56
C VAL A 446 11.71 26.82 -11.73
N ARG A 447 10.65 27.46 -11.24
CA ARG A 447 10.54 28.92 -11.21
C ARG A 447 11.72 29.55 -10.48
N GLN A 448 12.09 29.05 -9.31
CA GLN A 448 13.25 29.55 -8.57
C GLN A 448 14.56 29.33 -9.35
N TYR A 449 14.73 28.17 -9.99
CA TYR A 449 15.89 27.92 -10.85
C TYR A 449 15.95 28.89 -12.05
N LEU A 450 14.82 29.18 -12.68
CA LEU A 450 14.73 30.15 -13.79
C LEU A 450 14.98 31.58 -13.34
N ILE A 451 14.57 31.94 -12.11
CA ILE A 451 14.90 33.22 -11.48
C ILE A 451 16.41 33.31 -11.21
N ASP A 452 17.02 32.24 -10.67
CA ASP A 452 18.45 32.20 -10.35
C ASP A 452 19.35 32.35 -11.60
N GLU A 453 18.86 31.93 -12.77
CA GLU A 453 19.53 32.08 -14.07
C GLU A 453 19.17 33.38 -14.83
N ASP A 454 18.47 34.32 -14.18
CA ASP A 454 18.01 35.58 -14.79
C ASP A 454 17.12 35.38 -16.04
N ARG A 455 16.50 34.20 -16.19
CA ARG A 455 15.60 33.87 -17.30
C ARG A 455 14.15 34.25 -17.00
N TRP A 456 13.72 34.06 -15.75
CA TRP A 456 12.35 34.34 -15.34
C TRP A 456 12.05 35.84 -15.25
N ILE A 457 11.24 36.35 -16.19
CA ILE A 457 10.97 37.80 -16.29
C ILE A 457 9.65 38.18 -15.60
N TYR A 458 9.74 39.03 -14.58
CA TYR A 458 8.57 39.57 -13.87
C TYR A 458 7.82 40.65 -14.67
N ASP A 459 8.47 41.29 -15.63
CA ASP A 459 8.03 42.53 -16.26
C ASP A 459 7.76 42.39 -17.77
N LEU A 460 6.49 42.25 -18.14
CA LEU A 460 6.00 42.34 -19.52
C LEU A 460 5.98 43.81 -19.95
N GLY A 461 7.16 44.41 -20.12
CA GLY A 461 7.29 45.68 -20.84
C GLY A 461 6.97 45.49 -22.33
N ARG A 462 6.56 46.58 -23.02
CA ARG A 462 6.12 46.68 -24.43
C ARG A 462 7.10 46.20 -25.54
N GLY A 463 8.08 45.35 -25.24
CA GLY A 463 9.05 44.86 -26.23
C GLY A 463 9.59 43.46 -25.95
N TYR A 464 8.86 42.64 -25.19
CA TYR A 464 9.26 41.26 -24.88
C TYR A 464 8.49 40.26 -25.73
N ASP A 465 9.19 39.22 -26.19
CA ASP A 465 8.65 38.16 -27.02
C ASP A 465 7.74 37.25 -26.17
N SER A 466 6.42 37.30 -26.41
CA SER A 466 5.39 36.57 -25.65
C SER A 466 5.61 35.06 -25.67
N THR A 467 6.28 34.56 -26.70
CA THR A 467 6.63 33.15 -26.90
C THR A 467 7.57 32.61 -25.83
N GLN A 468 8.51 33.41 -25.34
CA GLN A 468 9.51 32.96 -24.36
C GLN A 468 8.92 32.87 -22.95
N VAL A 469 8.09 33.84 -22.57
CA VAL A 469 7.36 33.80 -21.29
C VAL A 469 6.44 32.59 -21.24
N LEU A 470 5.75 32.31 -22.35
CA LEU A 470 4.90 31.11 -22.46
C LEU A 470 5.72 29.83 -22.37
N ARG A 471 6.89 29.77 -23.03
CA ARG A 471 7.80 28.61 -22.96
C ARG A 471 8.32 28.33 -21.54
N GLU A 472 8.69 29.37 -20.80
CA GLU A 472 9.19 29.21 -19.43
C GLU A 472 8.09 28.80 -18.45
N GLN A 473 6.89 29.38 -18.57
CA GLN A 473 5.75 29.00 -17.75
C GLN A 473 5.27 27.57 -18.07
N THR A 474 5.20 27.20 -19.34
CA THR A 474 4.85 25.83 -19.74
C THR A 474 5.87 24.81 -19.27
N ALA A 475 7.17 25.12 -19.30
CA ALA A 475 8.20 24.25 -18.74
C ALA A 475 8.00 24.01 -17.23
N ALA A 476 7.71 25.05 -16.44
CA ALA A 476 7.45 24.92 -15.00
C ALA A 476 6.18 24.09 -14.73
N ILE A 477 5.11 24.32 -15.50
CA ILE A 477 3.86 23.54 -15.39
C ILE A 477 4.12 22.08 -15.74
N MET A 478 4.82 21.78 -16.84
CA MET A 478 5.11 20.42 -17.27
C MET A 478 5.93 19.65 -16.23
N VAL A 479 6.94 20.27 -15.62
CA VAL A 479 7.71 19.62 -14.54
C VAL A 479 6.82 19.36 -13.31
N GLY A 480 5.95 20.31 -12.95
CA GLY A 480 4.95 20.10 -11.91
C GLY A 480 4.04 18.91 -12.21
N LEU A 481 3.50 18.83 -13.43
CA LEU A 481 2.64 17.75 -13.88
C LEU A 481 3.36 16.40 -13.92
N VAL A 482 4.60 16.34 -14.38
CA VAL A 482 5.40 15.11 -14.34
C VAL A 482 5.60 14.64 -12.90
N ALA A 483 5.87 15.55 -11.96
CA ALA A 483 5.99 15.19 -10.54
C ALA A 483 4.68 14.64 -9.96
N ALA A 484 3.55 15.27 -10.25
CA ALA A 484 2.22 14.75 -9.86
C ALA A 484 1.91 13.41 -10.51
N PHE A 485 2.22 13.24 -11.80
CA PHE A 485 2.01 11.99 -12.53
C PHE A 485 2.79 10.84 -11.88
N ILE A 486 4.08 11.04 -11.59
CA ILE A 486 4.91 10.02 -10.92
C ILE A 486 4.34 9.70 -9.53
N GLY A 487 3.94 10.73 -8.77
CA GLY A 487 3.34 10.56 -7.45
C GLY A 487 2.03 9.79 -7.48
N LEU A 488 1.11 10.15 -8.38
CA LEU A 488 -0.19 9.49 -8.55
C LEU A 488 -0.06 8.07 -9.10
N LEU A 489 0.92 7.84 -9.99
CA LEU A 489 1.26 6.51 -10.46
C LEU A 489 1.78 5.62 -9.32
N ALA A 490 2.53 6.18 -8.36
CA ALA A 490 2.97 5.47 -7.16
C ALA A 490 1.85 5.28 -6.12
N LEU A 491 0.86 6.19 -6.07
CA LEU A 491 -0.30 6.07 -5.18
C LEU A 491 -1.21 4.90 -5.56
N ALA A 492 -1.41 4.65 -6.85
CA ALA A 492 -2.27 3.57 -7.34
C ALA A 492 -1.95 2.19 -6.74
N PRO A 493 -0.70 1.70 -6.80
CA PRO A 493 -0.36 0.41 -6.19
C PRO A 493 -0.34 0.47 -4.67
N LEU A 494 0.00 1.59 -4.04
CA LEU A 494 -0.11 1.72 -2.58
C LEU A 494 -1.57 1.54 -2.11
N TRP A 495 -2.51 2.14 -2.83
CA TRP A 495 -3.93 2.01 -2.53
C TRP A 495 -4.43 0.59 -2.76
N ALA A 496 -4.06 -0.03 -3.89
CA ALA A 496 -4.40 -1.42 -4.19
C ALA A 496 -3.84 -2.38 -3.12
N PHE A 497 -2.59 -2.16 -2.69
CA PHE A 497 -1.90 -2.96 -1.67
C PHE A 497 -2.67 -2.98 -0.35
N LEU A 498 -3.07 -1.81 0.14
CA LEU A 498 -3.77 -1.68 1.41
C LEU A 498 -5.16 -2.34 1.38
N GLN A 499 -5.81 -2.41 0.23
CA GLN A 499 -7.13 -3.03 0.06
C GLN A 499 -7.06 -4.54 -0.26
N SER A 500 -5.95 -5.00 -0.83
CA SER A 500 -5.81 -6.37 -1.32
C SER A 500 -5.51 -7.38 -0.20
N ILE A 501 -6.19 -8.53 -0.26
CA ILE A 501 -5.97 -9.66 0.65
C ILE A 501 -4.82 -10.54 0.14
N ASN A 502 -4.68 -10.65 -1.19
CA ASN A 502 -3.69 -11.49 -1.87
C ASN A 502 -3.14 -10.81 -3.13
N GLU A 503 -2.12 -11.42 -3.75
CA GLU A 503 -1.50 -10.96 -5.00
C GLU A 503 -2.46 -10.91 -6.19
N ALA A 504 -3.40 -11.84 -6.26
CA ALA A 504 -4.40 -11.89 -7.32
C ALA A 504 -5.31 -10.65 -7.27
N ARG A 505 -5.89 -10.34 -6.09
CA ARG A 505 -6.72 -9.15 -5.86
C ARG A 505 -5.95 -7.84 -6.00
N PHE A 506 -4.68 -7.81 -5.61
CA PHE A 506 -3.81 -6.66 -5.85
C PHE A 506 -3.69 -6.35 -7.35
N ARG A 507 -3.32 -7.34 -8.15
CA ARG A 507 -3.23 -7.23 -9.62
C ARG A 507 -4.57 -6.84 -10.23
N ASP A 508 -5.65 -7.35 -9.65
CA ASP A 508 -7.01 -7.08 -10.08
C ASP A 508 -7.37 -5.61 -9.95
N LEU A 509 -7.22 -5.04 -8.74
CA LEU A 509 -7.48 -3.63 -8.45
C LEU A 509 -6.56 -2.70 -9.25
N LEU A 510 -5.31 -3.11 -9.45
CA LEU A 510 -4.31 -2.28 -10.14
C LEU A 510 -4.56 -2.19 -11.64
N LEU A 511 -4.78 -3.32 -12.32
CA LEU A 511 -4.75 -3.41 -13.78
C LEU A 511 -6.11 -3.64 -14.42
N LYS A 512 -7.10 -4.14 -13.67
CA LYS A 512 -8.33 -4.65 -14.24
C LYS A 512 -9.57 -4.08 -13.51
N GLY A 513 -10.77 -4.29 -14.07
CA GLY A 513 -12.04 -3.77 -13.53
C GLY A 513 -12.55 -2.52 -14.24
N THR A 514 -13.68 -1.97 -13.78
CA THR A 514 -14.31 -0.77 -14.35
C THR A 514 -13.54 0.51 -14.04
N VAL A 515 -12.82 0.52 -12.91
CA VAL A 515 -11.98 1.64 -12.46
C VAL A 515 -10.59 1.11 -12.06
N PRO A 516 -9.73 0.73 -13.03
CA PRO A 516 -8.38 0.25 -12.73
C PRO A 516 -7.53 1.36 -12.12
N PHE A 517 -6.93 1.11 -10.96
CA PHE A 517 -6.22 2.14 -10.19
C PHE A 517 -5.04 2.75 -10.95
N LEU A 518 -4.35 1.97 -11.78
CA LEU A 518 -3.22 2.44 -12.59
C LEU A 518 -3.62 3.55 -13.58
N LEU A 519 -4.88 3.62 -14.00
CA LEU A 519 -5.39 4.69 -14.87
C LEU A 519 -6.20 5.74 -14.07
N PHE A 520 -6.91 5.31 -13.04
CA PHE A 520 -7.77 6.19 -12.24
C PHE A 520 -6.99 7.29 -11.50
N TYR A 521 -5.92 6.95 -10.79
CA TYR A 521 -5.17 7.97 -10.05
C TYR A 521 -4.39 8.92 -10.98
N PRO A 522 -3.66 8.44 -12.00
CA PRO A 522 -2.98 9.36 -12.93
C PRO A 522 -3.92 10.27 -13.72
N SER A 523 -5.17 9.87 -13.99
CA SER A 523 -6.13 10.77 -14.64
C SER A 523 -6.54 11.96 -13.77
N MET A 524 -6.32 11.93 -12.45
CA MET A 524 -6.48 13.11 -11.58
C MET A 524 -5.50 14.25 -11.90
N LEU A 525 -4.50 14.02 -12.76
CA LEU A 525 -3.61 15.06 -13.29
C LEU A 525 -4.37 16.24 -13.91
N ILE A 526 -5.59 16.02 -14.44
CA ILE A 526 -6.43 17.08 -14.99
C ILE A 526 -6.79 18.15 -13.94
N ILE A 527 -6.77 17.78 -12.66
CA ILE A 527 -7.04 18.67 -11.51
C ILE A 527 -5.78 19.49 -11.18
N SER A 528 -4.59 18.87 -11.25
CA SER A 528 -3.32 19.53 -10.93
C SER A 528 -2.95 20.66 -11.90
N ALA A 529 -3.28 20.50 -13.20
CA ALA A 529 -2.93 21.48 -14.23
C ALA A 529 -3.46 22.90 -13.98
N PRO A 530 -4.78 23.12 -13.75
CA PRO A 530 -5.29 24.45 -13.45
C PRO A 530 -4.77 24.99 -12.10
N ALA A 531 -4.54 24.12 -11.11
CA ALA A 531 -4.02 24.53 -9.80
C ALA A 531 -2.58 25.06 -9.87
N VAL A 532 -1.69 24.39 -10.61
CA VAL A 532 -0.30 24.86 -10.81
C VAL A 532 -0.27 26.16 -11.59
N TRP A 533 -1.05 26.25 -12.67
CA TRP A 533 -1.14 27.46 -13.49
C TRP A 533 -1.63 28.66 -12.67
N SER A 534 -2.71 28.51 -11.91
CA SER A 534 -3.25 29.59 -11.09
C SER A 534 -2.29 29.98 -9.97
N ALA A 535 -1.59 29.03 -9.35
CA ALA A 535 -0.60 29.30 -8.31
C ALA A 535 0.59 30.12 -8.85
N LEU A 536 1.12 29.78 -10.02
CA LEU A 536 2.20 30.54 -10.69
C LEU A 536 1.73 31.95 -11.07
N ALA A 537 0.57 32.05 -11.73
CA ALA A 537 0.01 33.33 -12.15
C ALA A 537 -0.34 34.24 -10.95
N GLY A 538 -0.85 33.64 -9.86
CA GLY A 538 -1.15 34.32 -8.60
C GLY A 538 0.10 34.81 -7.88
N ALA A 539 1.18 34.03 -7.87
CA ALA A 539 2.47 34.48 -7.32
C ALA A 539 3.02 35.70 -8.09
N ASP A 540 2.94 35.69 -9.42
CA ASP A 540 3.37 36.82 -10.24
C ASP A 540 2.45 38.05 -10.08
N ALA A 541 1.13 37.85 -9.90
CA ALA A 541 0.20 38.94 -9.60
C ALA A 541 0.48 39.59 -8.25
N ARG A 542 0.86 38.80 -7.24
CA ARG A 542 1.23 39.26 -5.89
C ARG A 542 2.57 39.98 -5.86
N ALA A 543 3.57 39.46 -6.59
CA ALA A 543 4.85 40.15 -6.76
C ALA A 543 4.66 41.57 -7.34
N ARG A 544 3.65 41.77 -8.20
CA ARG A 544 3.28 43.06 -8.79
C ARG A 544 2.34 43.92 -7.93
N ARG A 545 2.01 43.49 -6.70
CA ARG A 545 1.02 44.12 -5.80
C ARG A 545 -0.37 44.34 -6.45
N ARG A 546 -0.75 43.50 -7.42
CA ARG A 546 -2.05 43.58 -8.12
C ARG A 546 -3.07 42.63 -7.50
N TRP A 547 -3.49 42.92 -6.27
CA TRP A 547 -4.36 42.02 -5.49
C TRP A 547 -5.68 41.65 -6.20
N LYS A 548 -6.35 42.62 -6.86
CA LYS A 548 -7.58 42.37 -7.65
C LYS A 548 -7.40 41.31 -8.74
N ARG A 549 -6.25 41.30 -9.44
CA ARG A 549 -5.95 40.28 -10.46
C ARG A 549 -5.67 38.91 -9.82
N GLY A 550 -4.98 38.88 -8.68
CA GLY A 550 -4.76 37.65 -7.92
C GLY A 550 -6.07 37.01 -7.47
N MET A 551 -7.01 37.83 -6.98
CA MET A 551 -8.33 37.37 -6.53
C MET A 551 -9.17 36.79 -7.68
N PHE A 552 -9.18 37.47 -8.84
CA PHE A 552 -9.83 36.96 -10.06
C PHE A 552 -9.20 35.64 -10.53
N LEU A 553 -7.87 35.56 -10.61
CA LEU A 553 -7.16 34.33 -10.98
C LEU A 553 -7.43 33.18 -10.00
N GLY A 554 -7.57 33.48 -8.71
CA GLY A 554 -7.93 32.48 -7.69
C GLY A 554 -9.32 31.90 -7.90
N LEU A 555 -10.33 32.74 -8.17
CA LEU A 555 -11.70 32.29 -8.45
C LEU A 555 -11.76 31.45 -9.74
N VAL A 556 -11.07 31.89 -10.79
CA VAL A 556 -10.97 31.16 -12.06
C VAL A 556 -10.27 29.81 -11.87
N GLY A 557 -9.14 29.78 -11.14
CA GLY A 557 -8.43 28.54 -10.82
C GLY A 557 -9.28 27.55 -10.02
N ALA A 558 -9.98 28.03 -8.98
CA ALA A 558 -10.90 27.21 -8.19
C ALA A 558 -12.06 26.64 -9.04
N GLY A 559 -12.64 27.46 -9.93
CA GLY A 559 -13.67 27.03 -10.87
C GLY A 559 -13.19 25.95 -11.85
N PHE A 560 -11.99 26.09 -12.40
CA PHE A 560 -11.39 25.07 -13.27
C PHE A 560 -11.07 23.77 -12.52
N VAL A 561 -10.56 23.84 -11.29
CA VAL A 561 -10.32 22.66 -10.46
C VAL A 561 -11.62 21.92 -10.17
N PHE A 562 -12.69 22.64 -9.83
CA PHE A 562 -14.03 22.05 -9.65
C PHE A 562 -14.54 21.37 -10.93
N ALA A 563 -14.44 22.05 -12.08
CA ALA A 563 -14.85 21.49 -13.36
C ALA A 563 -14.02 20.25 -13.76
N ALA A 564 -12.70 20.28 -13.52
CA ALA A 564 -11.82 19.15 -13.76
C ALA A 564 -12.17 17.95 -12.89
N GLN A 565 -12.46 18.17 -11.61
CA GLN A 565 -12.89 17.10 -10.71
C GLN A 565 -14.24 16.50 -11.13
N TYR A 566 -15.19 17.34 -11.56
CA TYR A 566 -16.47 16.87 -12.10
C TYR A 566 -16.29 16.04 -13.39
N LEU A 567 -15.41 16.47 -14.30
CA LEU A 567 -15.08 15.74 -15.52
C LEU A 567 -14.43 14.39 -15.21
N GLN A 568 -13.50 14.35 -14.26
CA GLN A 568 -12.83 13.14 -13.80
C GLN A 568 -13.85 12.12 -13.26
N LEU A 569 -14.79 12.58 -12.44
CA LEU A 569 -15.87 11.74 -11.92
C LEU A 569 -16.77 11.22 -13.05
N GLY A 570 -17.13 12.09 -14.00
CA GLY A 570 -17.93 11.73 -15.17
C GLY A 570 -17.26 10.69 -16.07
N LEU A 571 -15.93 10.76 -16.23
CA LEU A 571 -15.14 9.85 -17.06
C LEU A 571 -15.15 8.42 -16.51
N TRP A 572 -15.09 8.23 -15.19
CA TRP A 572 -15.04 6.91 -14.56
C TRP A 572 -16.40 6.35 -14.15
N TYR A 573 -17.38 7.22 -13.84
CA TYR A 573 -18.69 6.83 -13.33
C TYR A 573 -19.86 7.23 -14.23
N GLY A 574 -19.58 7.64 -15.47
CA GLY A 574 -20.55 7.75 -16.57
C GLY A 574 -21.56 8.89 -16.50
N PHE A 575 -21.31 9.97 -15.73
CA PHE A 575 -22.23 11.10 -15.45
C PHE A 575 -23.64 10.73 -14.91
N GLN A 576 -24.02 9.45 -14.93
CA GLN A 576 -25.32 8.91 -14.54
C GLN A 576 -25.39 8.56 -13.06
N ALA A 577 -24.24 8.46 -12.39
CA ALA A 577 -24.07 7.97 -11.02
C ALA A 577 -24.96 8.63 -9.95
N CYS A 578 -25.52 9.82 -10.19
CA CYS A 578 -26.32 10.57 -9.21
C CYS A 578 -27.54 11.31 -9.76
N ALA A 579 -27.82 11.23 -11.06
CA ALA A 579 -28.87 12.03 -11.70
C ALA A 579 -30.30 11.71 -11.21
N ALA A 580 -30.52 10.52 -10.65
CA ALA A 580 -31.84 10.04 -10.23
C ALA A 580 -32.23 10.36 -8.77
N LYS A 581 -31.30 10.83 -7.90
CA LYS A 581 -31.53 10.91 -6.43
C LYS A 581 -31.41 12.31 -5.80
N GLY A 582 -31.11 13.35 -6.58
CA GLY A 582 -30.99 14.72 -6.09
C GLY A 582 -29.71 15.41 -6.57
N TRP A 583 -29.65 16.73 -6.41
CA TRP A 583 -28.47 17.51 -6.81
C TRP A 583 -27.32 17.20 -5.83
N PHE A 584 -26.17 16.77 -6.36
CA PHE A 584 -24.99 16.24 -5.64
C PHE A 584 -24.59 16.98 -4.34
N LEU A 585 -24.74 18.31 -4.29
CA LEU A 585 -24.36 19.14 -3.14
C LEU A 585 -25.45 19.29 -2.07
N PHE A 586 -26.72 18.99 -2.37
CA PHE A 586 -27.84 19.10 -1.43
C PHE A 586 -28.05 17.83 -0.58
N ASP A 587 -27.36 16.74 -0.94
CA ASP A 587 -27.43 15.43 -0.27
C ASP A 587 -26.40 15.29 0.88
N PHE A 588 -25.80 16.40 1.30
CA PHE A 588 -24.68 16.45 2.25
C PHE A 588 -24.97 15.78 3.61
N TRP A 589 -26.23 15.83 4.06
CA TRP A 589 -26.64 15.29 5.37
C TRP A 589 -27.10 13.84 5.32
N GLN A 590 -27.23 13.22 4.15
CA GLN A 590 -27.63 11.82 4.03
C GLN A 590 -26.39 10.91 4.04
N GLN A 591 -26.31 10.00 5.01
CA GLN A 591 -25.20 9.05 5.15
C GLN A 591 -25.07 8.05 3.99
N GLU A 592 -26.12 7.86 3.19
CA GLU A 592 -26.12 7.02 1.97
C GLU A 592 -26.23 7.86 0.69
N GLY A 593 -25.98 9.17 0.84
CA GLY A 593 -26.10 10.12 -0.23
C GLY A 593 -24.98 10.02 -1.25
N CYS A 594 -25.23 10.59 -2.42
CA CYS A 594 -24.25 10.66 -3.50
C CYS A 594 -22.97 11.40 -3.09
N PHE A 595 -23.09 12.37 -2.20
CA PHE A 595 -21.97 13.10 -1.63
C PHE A 595 -20.99 12.17 -0.89
N ALA A 596 -21.51 11.25 -0.07
CA ALA A 596 -20.70 10.34 0.73
C ALA A 596 -20.05 9.21 -0.09
N ASN A 597 -20.66 8.77 -1.19
CA ASN A 597 -20.08 7.70 -2.01
C ASN A 597 -18.92 8.16 -2.91
N TYR A 598 -18.92 9.43 -3.34
CA TYR A 598 -17.96 9.96 -4.31
C TYR A 598 -16.94 10.94 -3.71
N GLY A 599 -16.76 10.94 -2.39
CA GLY A 599 -15.79 11.83 -1.74
C GLY A 599 -16.16 13.31 -1.88
N GLY A 600 -17.41 13.66 -1.60
CA GLY A 600 -17.94 15.01 -1.79
C GLY A 600 -17.13 16.12 -1.10
N LEU A 601 -16.43 15.81 0.00
CA LEU A 601 -15.53 16.74 0.69
C LEU A 601 -14.46 17.30 -0.24
N ASP A 602 -13.96 16.49 -1.19
CA ASP A 602 -12.91 16.88 -2.11
C ASP A 602 -13.34 18.03 -3.03
N PHE A 603 -14.64 18.07 -3.40
CA PHE A 603 -15.22 19.14 -4.24
C PHE A 603 -15.23 20.50 -3.53
N VAL A 604 -15.08 20.52 -2.20
CA VAL A 604 -14.93 21.75 -1.42
C VAL A 604 -13.45 22.03 -1.17
N VAL A 605 -12.68 21.00 -0.78
CA VAL A 605 -11.29 21.13 -0.37
C VAL A 605 -10.39 21.54 -1.54
N TYR A 606 -10.49 20.90 -2.71
CA TYR A 606 -9.55 21.15 -3.82
C TYR A 606 -9.68 22.58 -4.37
N PRO A 607 -10.89 23.11 -4.65
CA PRO A 607 -11.05 24.49 -5.09
C PRO A 607 -10.65 25.50 -4.01
N LEU A 608 -10.95 25.23 -2.74
CA LEU A 608 -10.60 26.12 -1.62
C LEU A 608 -9.08 26.23 -1.45
N LEU A 609 -8.35 25.11 -1.45
CA LEU A 609 -6.89 25.11 -1.39
C LEU A 609 -6.27 25.81 -2.61
N THR A 610 -6.83 25.62 -3.80
CA THR A 610 -6.39 26.32 -5.03
C THR A 610 -6.60 27.83 -4.95
N PHE A 611 -7.74 28.25 -4.40
CA PHE A 611 -8.01 29.67 -4.16
C PHE A 611 -7.03 30.26 -3.11
N LEU A 612 -6.86 29.58 -1.99
CA LEU A 612 -5.95 30.00 -0.91
C LEU A 612 -4.49 30.09 -1.40
N THR A 613 -4.03 29.11 -2.19
CA THR A 613 -2.67 29.11 -2.76
C THR A 613 -2.43 30.25 -3.74
N THR A 614 -3.43 30.56 -4.55
CA THR A 614 -3.35 31.62 -5.56
C THR A 614 -3.38 33.01 -4.92
N VAL A 615 -4.23 33.21 -3.90
CA VAL A 615 -4.54 34.55 -3.34
C VAL A 615 -3.75 34.87 -2.08
N PHE A 616 -3.59 33.91 -1.16
CA PHE A 616 -3.11 34.17 0.21
C PHE A 616 -1.76 33.51 0.52
N LEU A 617 -1.57 32.23 0.20
CA LEU A 617 -0.39 31.45 0.61
C LEU A 617 0.80 31.81 -0.28
N GLY A 618 1.91 32.30 0.27
CA GLY A 618 3.11 32.70 -0.49
C GLY A 618 3.32 34.22 -0.61
N ASN A 619 2.98 34.99 0.42
CA ASN A 619 3.20 36.43 0.42
C ASN A 619 4.71 36.75 0.58
N PRO A 620 5.32 37.58 -0.30
CA PRO A 620 6.69 38.07 -0.11
C PRO A 620 6.81 39.15 0.98
N GLU A 621 5.78 39.40 1.78
CA GLU A 621 5.83 40.53 2.73
C GLU A 621 6.66 40.23 3.99
N ARG A 622 7.79 40.94 4.04
CA ARG A 622 8.81 41.07 5.11
C ARG A 622 8.30 41.36 6.54
N ARG A 623 6.99 41.44 6.78
CA ARG A 623 6.41 41.84 8.08
C ARG A 623 6.25 40.70 9.07
N THR A 624 5.96 39.48 8.63
CA THR A 624 5.63 38.37 9.56
C THR A 624 6.86 37.78 10.27
N ARG A 625 8.05 37.83 9.65
CA ARG A 625 9.32 37.47 10.34
C ARG A 625 9.72 38.47 11.43
N ARG A 626 9.28 39.74 11.36
CA ARG A 626 9.49 40.73 12.43
C ARG A 626 8.64 40.43 13.67
N GLN A 627 7.45 39.84 13.51
CA GLN A 627 6.61 39.42 14.63
C GLN A 627 7.06 38.08 15.21
N LEU A 628 7.46 37.10 14.38
CA LEU A 628 7.98 35.81 14.87
C LEU A 628 9.34 35.93 15.58
N ARG A 629 10.26 36.82 15.14
CA ARG A 629 11.50 37.07 15.90
C ARG A 629 11.26 37.85 17.20
N ARG A 630 10.29 38.78 17.22
CA ARG A 630 9.92 39.51 18.46
C ARG A 630 9.19 38.64 19.47
N THR A 631 8.40 37.66 19.03
CA THR A 631 7.80 36.66 19.91
C THR A 631 8.82 35.60 20.33
N ALA A 632 9.68 35.13 19.44
CA ALA A 632 10.76 34.19 19.80
C ALA A 632 11.82 34.76 20.77
N GLN A 633 12.01 36.09 20.81
CA GLN A 633 12.86 36.75 21.82
C GLN A 633 12.09 37.17 23.09
N ALA A 634 10.75 37.16 23.07
CA ALA A 634 9.91 37.53 24.22
C ALA A 634 9.25 36.33 24.92
N SER A 635 9.39 35.11 24.40
CA SER A 635 8.84 33.89 25.02
C SER A 635 9.91 32.85 25.30
N LEU A 636 10.76 33.13 26.29
CA LEU A 636 11.35 32.08 27.14
C LEU A 636 10.27 31.61 28.13
N ARG A 637 9.29 30.87 27.60
CA ARG A 637 8.45 29.96 28.36
C ARG A 637 8.27 28.71 27.50
N PRO A 638 8.66 27.52 27.96
CA PRO A 638 8.42 26.30 27.22
C PRO A 638 6.90 26.05 27.22
N ALA A 639 6.27 26.19 26.06
CA ALA A 639 4.92 25.67 25.85
C ALA A 639 5.02 24.14 25.81
N SER A 640 4.96 23.54 26.99
CA SER A 640 4.75 22.13 27.26
C SER A 640 3.36 21.73 26.75
N ALA A 641 3.24 21.32 25.48
CA ALA A 641 2.03 20.68 24.98
C ALA A 641 2.25 19.75 23.76
N ALA A 642 3.48 19.62 23.24
CA ALA A 642 3.76 18.78 22.06
C ALA A 642 4.73 17.62 22.33
N THR A 643 5.25 17.50 23.55
CA THR A 643 6.17 16.42 23.98
C THR A 643 5.50 15.33 24.82
N THR A 644 4.21 15.45 25.11
CA THR A 644 3.44 14.50 25.94
C THR A 644 2.57 13.52 25.13
N ALA A 645 2.62 13.55 23.80
CA ALA A 645 1.89 12.60 22.93
C ALA A 645 2.79 11.48 22.34
N LEU A 646 4.11 11.55 22.51
CA LEU A 646 5.07 10.56 21.95
C LEU A 646 5.72 9.66 23.02
N LEU A 647 5.34 9.80 24.30
CA LEU A 647 5.89 9.05 25.43
C LEU A 647 4.85 8.21 26.19
N LEU A 648 3.66 7.98 25.60
CA LEU A 648 2.57 7.19 26.19
C LEU A 648 2.18 5.94 25.37
N VAL A 649 3.05 5.48 24.46
CA VAL A 649 2.84 4.25 23.66
C VAL A 649 3.92 3.18 23.94
N LEU A 650 4.80 3.38 24.93
CA LEU A 650 5.82 2.38 25.30
C LEU A 650 5.81 2.11 26.82
N ALA A 651 4.85 1.27 27.23
CA ALA A 651 4.82 0.36 28.40
C ALA A 651 3.35 0.11 28.76
N PRO A 652 2.85 -1.14 28.73
CA PRO A 652 3.33 -2.14 29.68
C PRO A 652 3.52 -3.54 29.07
N LEU A 653 4.77 -4.00 29.02
CA LEU A 653 5.10 -5.43 28.95
C LEU A 653 6.31 -5.67 29.85
N ALA A 654 6.06 -5.80 31.15
CA ALA A 654 6.99 -6.38 32.11
C ALA A 654 6.23 -6.63 33.42
N PHE A 655 5.67 -7.83 33.59
CA PHE A 655 5.43 -8.56 34.84
C PHE A 655 4.67 -9.83 34.43
N SER A 656 5.35 -10.96 34.22
CA SER A 656 5.57 -11.90 35.31
C SER A 656 6.66 -12.91 34.93
N ALA A 657 7.64 -13.06 35.83
CA ALA A 657 8.59 -14.16 35.86
C ALA A 657 8.15 -15.18 36.94
N MET A 658 8.56 -16.43 36.71
CA MET A 658 8.21 -17.71 37.36
C MET A 658 8.47 -17.79 38.88
N PRO A 659 8.12 -18.91 39.58
CA PRO A 659 9.07 -20.03 39.66
C PRO A 659 8.46 -21.47 39.74
N ALA A 660 9.10 -22.38 38.99
CA ALA A 660 9.79 -23.61 39.39
C ALA A 660 9.13 -24.76 40.23
N LEU A 661 9.51 -25.97 39.78
CA LEU A 661 9.87 -27.21 40.51
C LEU A 661 8.80 -28.28 40.85
N SER A 662 8.92 -29.40 40.12
CA SER A 662 9.46 -30.70 40.61
C SER A 662 8.54 -31.93 40.58
N GLN A 663 9.19 -33.08 40.28
CA GLN A 663 8.81 -34.49 40.52
C GLN A 663 7.80 -35.06 39.49
N THR A 664 7.90 -36.30 38.99
CA THR A 664 8.55 -37.51 39.52
C THR A 664 8.74 -38.56 38.41
N THR A 665 9.76 -39.38 38.61
CA THR A 665 10.02 -40.68 37.97
C THR A 665 8.84 -41.65 38.02
N GLY A 666 8.63 -42.40 36.93
CA GLY A 666 7.73 -43.55 36.91
C GLY A 666 7.78 -44.28 35.57
N THR A 667 8.80 -45.12 35.39
CA THR A 667 8.84 -46.15 34.35
C THR A 667 7.86 -47.28 34.69
N PRO A 668 6.99 -47.72 33.77
CA PRO A 668 6.48 -49.08 33.78
C PRO A 668 7.23 -49.92 32.74
N ALA A 669 7.63 -51.10 33.18
CA ALA A 669 8.25 -52.13 32.35
C ALA A 669 7.27 -52.62 31.27
N VAL A 670 7.73 -52.66 30.02
CA VAL A 670 7.08 -53.39 28.94
C VAL A 670 7.63 -54.81 28.96
N SER A 671 6.80 -55.77 29.36
CA SER A 671 7.06 -57.20 29.13
C SER A 671 6.78 -57.54 27.65
N PRO A 672 7.58 -58.41 27.02
CA PRO A 672 7.34 -58.85 25.65
C PRO A 672 6.17 -59.85 25.62
N ALA A 673 5.15 -59.56 24.81
CA ALA A 673 4.11 -60.53 24.47
C ALA A 673 4.62 -61.47 23.35
N PRO A 674 4.23 -62.75 23.38
CA PRO A 674 4.83 -63.80 22.57
C PRO A 674 4.41 -63.72 21.10
N GLY A 675 5.37 -64.01 20.23
CA GLY A 675 5.14 -64.20 18.79
C GLY A 675 4.07 -65.26 18.54
N ARG A 676 3.10 -64.91 17.70
CA ARG A 676 2.06 -65.82 17.23
C ARG A 676 2.25 -66.05 15.73
N GLU A 677 2.30 -67.32 15.37
CA GLU A 677 2.44 -67.82 14.00
C GLU A 677 1.31 -67.31 13.08
N PRO A 678 1.58 -67.12 11.77
CA PRO A 678 0.58 -66.63 10.82
C PRO A 678 -0.57 -67.64 10.62
N PRO A 679 -1.82 -67.16 10.43
CA PRO A 679 -2.97 -68.00 10.16
C PRO A 679 -2.85 -68.69 8.81
N LYS A 680 -3.35 -69.93 8.75
CA LYS A 680 -3.14 -70.89 7.66
C LYS A 680 -4.21 -70.85 6.56
N GLU A 681 -5.05 -69.80 6.52
CA GLU A 681 -6.08 -69.62 5.49
C GLU A 681 -6.20 -68.13 5.08
N PRO A 682 -6.42 -67.81 3.79
CA PRO A 682 -6.45 -66.43 3.31
C PRO A 682 -7.71 -65.68 3.79
N MET A 683 -7.51 -64.48 4.34
CA MET A 683 -8.57 -63.60 4.85
C MET A 683 -9.31 -62.91 3.70
N ARG A 684 -10.65 -62.97 3.69
CA ARG A 684 -11.48 -62.23 2.72
C ARG A 684 -11.71 -60.80 3.23
N VAL A 685 -11.39 -59.80 2.42
CA VAL A 685 -11.51 -58.38 2.78
C VAL A 685 -12.23 -57.61 1.68
N THR A 686 -13.29 -56.87 2.02
CA THR A 686 -13.97 -55.96 1.09
C THR A 686 -13.45 -54.53 1.26
N LEU A 687 -12.91 -53.94 0.19
CA LEU A 687 -12.36 -52.58 0.15
C LEU A 687 -13.35 -51.62 -0.53
N GLY A 688 -13.70 -50.54 0.15
CA GLY A 688 -14.53 -49.46 -0.39
C GLY A 688 -13.68 -48.31 -0.96
N PHE A 689 -13.89 -47.92 -2.21
CA PHE A 689 -13.16 -46.83 -2.88
C PHE A 689 -14.11 -45.73 -3.37
N ARG A 690 -13.72 -44.46 -3.16
CA ARG A 690 -14.40 -43.33 -3.79
C ARG A 690 -14.04 -43.24 -5.28
N THR A 691 -15.04 -42.89 -6.09
CA THR A 691 -14.86 -42.76 -7.54
C THR A 691 -14.47 -41.34 -7.98
N ASP A 692 -14.60 -40.34 -7.11
CA ASP A 692 -14.57 -38.91 -7.45
C ASP A 692 -13.60 -38.06 -6.60
N ALA A 693 -12.65 -38.66 -5.88
CA ALA A 693 -11.72 -37.99 -4.97
C ALA A 693 -10.27 -37.96 -5.50
N GLU A 694 -10.08 -37.68 -6.79
CA GLU A 694 -8.80 -37.41 -7.44
C GLU A 694 -8.03 -36.33 -6.68
N PRO A 695 -6.73 -36.50 -6.37
CA PRO A 695 -5.84 -37.59 -6.80
C PRO A 695 -5.69 -38.74 -5.77
N PHE A 696 -6.54 -38.82 -4.75
CA PHE A 696 -6.40 -39.79 -3.66
C PHE A 696 -7.08 -41.14 -3.93
N SER A 697 -8.31 -41.13 -4.43
CA SER A 697 -9.06 -42.33 -4.83
C SER A 697 -10.05 -41.96 -5.93
N PHE A 698 -9.94 -42.61 -7.08
CA PHE A 698 -10.84 -42.41 -8.21
C PHE A 698 -10.86 -43.64 -9.11
N LYS A 699 -11.89 -43.72 -9.96
CA LYS A 699 -12.00 -44.81 -10.93
C LYS A 699 -11.11 -44.53 -12.14
N SER A 700 -10.23 -45.45 -12.49
CA SER A 700 -9.33 -45.29 -13.64
C SER A 700 -10.02 -45.72 -14.94
N ASP A 701 -10.08 -44.83 -15.94
CA ASP A 701 -10.68 -45.14 -17.25
C ASP A 701 -9.78 -46.02 -18.14
N ASN A 702 -8.51 -46.19 -17.78
CA ASN A 702 -7.51 -46.88 -18.60
C ASN A 702 -7.57 -48.42 -18.52
N ASN A 703 -8.45 -49.01 -17.70
CA ASN A 703 -8.44 -50.44 -17.42
C ASN A 703 -9.80 -51.10 -17.73
N LYS A 704 -10.27 -50.93 -18.97
CA LYS A 704 -11.57 -51.49 -19.41
C LYS A 704 -11.55 -52.97 -19.79
N ASP A 705 -10.39 -53.64 -19.90
CA ASP A 705 -10.36 -55.01 -20.44
C ASP A 705 -9.36 -56.02 -19.82
N ASP A 706 -8.53 -55.67 -18.82
CA ASP A 706 -7.63 -56.67 -18.21
C ASP A 706 -8.15 -57.20 -16.87
N SER A 707 -8.36 -58.52 -16.82
CA SER A 707 -8.90 -59.29 -15.70
C SER A 707 -7.95 -59.45 -14.50
N ASP A 708 -6.80 -58.75 -14.51
CA ASP A 708 -5.76 -58.78 -13.47
C ASP A 708 -5.38 -57.37 -12.95
N GLY A 709 -6.04 -56.30 -13.41
CA GLY A 709 -5.70 -54.92 -13.05
C GLY A 709 -6.65 -54.28 -12.02
N PHE A 710 -6.10 -53.52 -11.07
CA PHE A 710 -6.88 -52.75 -10.09
C PHE A 710 -7.80 -51.72 -10.79
N ARG A 711 -9.08 -51.64 -10.38
CA ARG A 711 -10.10 -50.76 -11.00
C ARG A 711 -10.03 -49.31 -10.50
N TYR A 712 -9.45 -49.11 -9.32
CA TYR A 712 -9.32 -47.81 -8.66
C TYR A 712 -7.85 -47.42 -8.56
N SER A 713 -7.57 -46.13 -8.71
CA SER A 713 -6.22 -45.56 -8.66
C SER A 713 -6.21 -44.29 -7.80
N GLY A 714 -5.04 -43.92 -7.30
CA GLY A 714 -4.85 -42.73 -6.47
C GLY A 714 -3.90 -43.00 -5.32
N PHE A 715 -3.38 -41.95 -4.68
CA PHE A 715 -2.39 -42.10 -3.60
C PHE A 715 -2.87 -43.03 -2.46
N VAL A 716 -4.13 -42.89 -2.03
CA VAL A 716 -4.73 -43.73 -0.97
C VAL A 716 -5.16 -45.08 -1.52
N ALA A 717 -5.66 -45.13 -2.76
CA ALA A 717 -6.07 -46.39 -3.38
C ALA A 717 -4.88 -47.34 -3.60
N ASP A 718 -3.77 -46.83 -4.13
CA ASP A 718 -2.54 -47.58 -4.34
C ASP A 718 -1.90 -48.03 -3.02
N LEU A 719 -2.00 -47.20 -1.98
CA LEU A 719 -1.58 -47.60 -0.62
C LEU A 719 -2.40 -48.81 -0.15
N CYS A 720 -3.72 -48.79 -0.29
CA CYS A 720 -4.58 -49.92 0.06
C CYS A 720 -4.24 -51.18 -0.74
N HIS A 721 -4.08 -51.06 -2.06
CA HIS A 721 -3.69 -52.19 -2.92
C HIS A 721 -2.36 -52.80 -2.48
N ARG A 722 -1.38 -51.95 -2.11
CA ARG A 722 -0.09 -52.43 -1.61
C ARG A 722 -0.21 -53.17 -0.28
N ILE A 723 -1.02 -52.67 0.66
CA ILE A 723 -1.26 -53.32 1.97
C ILE A 723 -1.85 -54.73 1.79
N PHE A 724 -2.78 -54.90 0.84
CA PHE A 724 -3.50 -56.16 0.63
C PHE A 724 -2.99 -57.01 -0.56
N SER A 725 -1.83 -56.67 -1.14
CA SER A 725 -1.24 -57.38 -2.29
C SER A 725 -0.62 -58.76 -1.97
N GLY A 726 -0.56 -59.13 -0.69
CA GLY A 726 0.04 -60.39 -0.25
C GLY A 726 -0.85 -61.62 -0.50
N PRO A 727 -0.27 -62.83 -0.62
CA PRO A 727 -1.00 -64.08 -0.89
C PRO A 727 -1.96 -64.51 0.24
N GLY A 728 -1.97 -63.80 1.37
CA GLY A 728 -2.83 -64.05 2.52
C GLY A 728 -4.22 -63.39 2.44
N PHE A 729 -4.55 -62.68 1.35
CA PHE A 729 -5.82 -61.93 1.24
C PHE A 729 -6.58 -62.27 -0.04
N ILE A 730 -7.91 -62.30 0.04
CA ILE A 730 -8.83 -62.32 -1.10
C ILE A 730 -9.61 -61.00 -1.07
N VAL A 731 -9.29 -60.10 -2.00
CA VAL A 731 -9.80 -58.72 -2.02
C VAL A 731 -11.03 -58.61 -2.92
N THR A 732 -12.09 -57.98 -2.42
CA THR A 732 -13.27 -57.56 -3.22
C THR A 732 -13.36 -56.04 -3.21
N GLU A 733 -13.39 -55.39 -4.38
CA GLU A 733 -13.46 -53.93 -4.51
C GLU A 733 -14.90 -53.46 -4.72
N THR A 734 -15.33 -52.40 -4.02
CA THR A 734 -16.67 -51.81 -4.14
C THR A 734 -16.61 -50.28 -4.19
N ALA A 735 -17.49 -49.66 -4.98
CA ALA A 735 -17.62 -48.19 -5.05
C ALA A 735 -18.42 -47.65 -3.87
N VAL A 736 -17.97 -46.53 -3.30
CA VAL A 736 -18.69 -45.78 -2.25
C VAL A 736 -18.77 -44.28 -2.58
N THR A 737 -19.77 -43.60 -2.03
CA THR A 737 -19.96 -42.14 -2.14
C THR A 737 -19.55 -41.44 -0.84
N ALA A 738 -19.51 -40.10 -0.84
CA ALA A 738 -19.22 -39.34 0.38
C ALA A 738 -20.28 -39.54 1.48
N GLU A 739 -21.52 -39.84 1.08
CA GLU A 739 -22.70 -39.97 1.94
C GLU A 739 -22.82 -41.39 2.54
N ASP A 740 -22.67 -42.44 1.73
CA ASP A 740 -22.97 -43.82 2.14
C ASP A 740 -21.77 -44.58 2.75
N ARG A 741 -20.54 -44.08 2.57
CA ARG A 741 -19.29 -44.76 2.96
C ARG A 741 -19.22 -45.15 4.43
N PHE A 742 -19.76 -44.34 5.35
CA PHE A 742 -19.72 -44.63 6.78
C PHE A 742 -20.84 -45.58 7.23
N GLU A 743 -21.98 -45.57 6.54
CA GLU A 743 -23.07 -46.51 6.79
C GLU A 743 -22.66 -47.92 6.36
N ARG A 744 -22.08 -48.06 5.16
CA ARG A 744 -21.61 -49.36 4.64
C ARG A 744 -20.54 -50.00 5.51
N LEU A 745 -19.72 -49.22 6.20
CA LEU A 745 -18.72 -49.73 7.16
C LEU A 745 -19.37 -50.29 8.43
N ARG A 746 -20.51 -49.70 8.86
CA ARG A 746 -21.28 -50.08 10.05
C ARG A 746 -22.16 -51.31 9.83
N LYS A 747 -22.50 -51.64 8.58
CA LYS A 747 -23.31 -52.81 8.23
C LYS A 747 -22.74 -54.10 8.83
N HIS A 748 -23.64 -54.99 9.25
CA HIS A 748 -23.29 -56.27 9.87
C HIS A 748 -22.54 -57.20 8.91
N GLU A 749 -21.81 -58.16 9.46
CA GLU A 749 -20.95 -59.09 8.72
C GLU A 749 -21.68 -59.93 7.66
N ASN A 750 -23.00 -60.11 7.81
CA ASN A 750 -23.83 -60.87 6.87
C ASN A 750 -24.45 -60.02 5.75
N ASP A 751 -24.22 -58.70 5.73
CA ASP A 751 -24.75 -57.82 4.68
C ASP A 751 -23.84 -57.88 3.42
N PRO A 752 -24.39 -58.16 2.22
CA PRO A 752 -23.61 -58.24 0.99
C PRO A 752 -22.96 -56.90 0.58
N ASP A 753 -23.47 -55.76 1.04
CA ASP A 753 -22.93 -54.42 0.73
C ASP A 753 -21.95 -53.91 1.80
N LYS A 754 -21.50 -54.76 2.73
CA LYS A 754 -20.55 -54.38 3.78
C LYS A 754 -19.19 -54.06 3.20
N ILE A 755 -18.53 -53.05 3.77
CA ILE A 755 -17.09 -52.81 3.57
C ILE A 755 -16.33 -53.08 4.86
N ASP A 756 -15.11 -53.60 4.74
CA ASP A 756 -14.24 -53.88 5.89
C ASP A 756 -13.18 -52.78 6.06
N VAL A 757 -12.71 -52.20 4.95
CA VAL A 757 -11.77 -51.07 4.92
C VAL A 757 -12.25 -50.00 3.93
N LEU A 758 -12.18 -48.74 4.35
CA LEU A 758 -12.50 -47.57 3.55
C LEU A 758 -11.19 -46.93 3.03
N CYS A 759 -10.94 -47.10 1.74
CA CYS A 759 -9.76 -46.63 1.00
C CYS A 759 -10.05 -45.28 0.32
N ASP A 760 -10.23 -44.27 1.15
CA ASP A 760 -10.70 -42.92 0.79
C ASP A 760 -9.91 -41.90 1.64
N PRO A 761 -9.67 -40.65 1.17
CA PRO A 761 -9.22 -39.55 2.02
C PRO A 761 -10.24 -39.21 3.14
N VAL A 762 -10.27 -40.03 4.18
CA VAL A 762 -11.14 -39.85 5.36
C VAL A 762 -10.42 -38.99 6.39
N THR A 763 -10.96 -37.79 6.65
CA THR A 763 -10.53 -36.98 7.80
C THR A 763 -10.68 -37.78 9.10
N MET A 764 -9.65 -37.82 9.95
CA MET A 764 -9.77 -38.41 11.28
C MET A 764 -10.67 -37.58 12.20
N ARG A 765 -11.84 -38.11 12.59
CA ARG A 765 -12.73 -37.51 13.58
C ARG A 765 -13.16 -38.52 14.61
N TYR A 766 -12.83 -38.27 15.87
CA TYR A 766 -13.22 -39.12 16.99
C TYR A 766 -14.54 -38.70 17.63
N SER A 767 -14.98 -37.46 17.41
CA SER A 767 -16.24 -36.90 17.94
C SER A 767 -17.47 -37.19 17.07
N ASP A 768 -17.30 -37.86 15.93
CA ASP A 768 -18.35 -38.05 14.92
C ASP A 768 -19.00 -39.42 15.11
N PRO A 769 -20.26 -39.49 15.61
CA PRO A 769 -20.91 -40.76 15.93
C PRO A 769 -21.16 -41.64 14.70
N GLU A 770 -21.14 -41.07 13.49
CA GLU A 770 -21.30 -41.82 12.24
C GLU A 770 -20.05 -42.63 11.86
N ARG A 771 -18.87 -42.26 12.38
CA ARG A 771 -17.57 -42.86 12.03
C ARG A 771 -17.16 -43.95 13.01
N VAL A 772 -17.96 -45.02 13.07
CA VAL A 772 -17.69 -46.16 13.95
C VAL A 772 -16.64 -47.08 13.31
N GLY A 773 -15.38 -46.97 13.76
CA GLY A 773 -14.26 -47.78 13.27
C GLY A 773 -12.95 -47.51 14.01
N LEU A 774 -11.85 -48.09 13.51
CA LEU A 774 -10.48 -47.77 13.88
C LEU A 774 -9.81 -47.01 12.73
N TYR A 775 -8.97 -46.04 13.07
CA TYR A 775 -8.16 -45.31 12.09
C TYR A 775 -6.75 -45.90 12.00
N SER A 776 -6.17 -45.88 10.81
CA SER A 776 -4.74 -46.12 10.62
C SER A 776 -3.92 -44.94 11.18
N PRO A 777 -2.58 -45.06 11.26
CA PRO A 777 -1.73 -43.88 11.30
C PRO A 777 -2.11 -42.92 10.17
N ILE A 778 -1.95 -41.63 10.41
CA ILE A 778 -2.26 -40.61 9.40
C ILE A 778 -1.41 -40.90 8.16
N VAL A 779 -2.03 -41.03 6.98
CA VAL A 779 -1.35 -41.35 5.72
C VAL A 779 -1.12 -40.12 4.85
N PHE A 780 -1.89 -39.05 5.08
CA PHE A 780 -1.76 -37.79 4.37
C PHE A 780 -2.33 -36.65 5.22
N ALA A 781 -2.02 -35.40 4.88
CA ALA A 781 -2.63 -34.26 5.54
C ALA A 781 -2.84 -33.11 4.56
N SER A 782 -4.10 -32.71 4.42
CA SER A 782 -4.58 -31.66 3.51
C SER A 782 -5.41 -30.63 4.29
N GLY A 783 -6.31 -29.91 3.62
CA GLY A 783 -7.15 -28.91 4.24
C GLY A 783 -8.20 -28.34 3.29
N VAL A 784 -9.35 -27.89 3.82
CA VAL A 784 -10.37 -27.25 3.00
C VAL A 784 -9.85 -25.93 2.45
N SER A 785 -10.01 -25.72 1.15
CA SER A 785 -9.70 -24.50 0.41
C SER A 785 -10.87 -24.19 -0.53
N TYR A 786 -10.70 -23.23 -1.42
CA TYR A 786 -11.71 -22.87 -2.41
C TYR A 786 -11.12 -22.47 -3.76
N LEU A 787 -11.89 -22.74 -4.82
CA LEU A 787 -11.72 -22.18 -6.16
C LEU A 787 -12.78 -21.11 -6.36
N ARG A 788 -12.42 -20.03 -7.06
CA ARG A 788 -13.32 -18.92 -7.37
C ARG A 788 -13.20 -18.53 -8.83
N VAL A 789 -14.31 -18.25 -9.50
CA VAL A 789 -14.31 -17.76 -10.89
C VAL A 789 -13.85 -16.30 -10.97
N LEU A 790 -13.09 -15.97 -12.01
CA LEU A 790 -12.53 -14.64 -12.29
C LEU A 790 -13.62 -13.64 -12.75
N GLN A 791 -14.59 -13.31 -11.90
CA GLN A 791 -15.62 -12.29 -12.17
C GLN A 791 -15.62 -11.15 -11.16
N ARG A 792 -15.71 -9.93 -11.69
CA ARG A 792 -15.56 -8.64 -11.00
C ARG A 792 -16.87 -7.87 -10.98
N ALA A 793 -17.60 -7.96 -9.88
CA ALA A 793 -18.49 -6.87 -9.49
C ALA A 793 -18.46 -6.71 -7.98
N ALA A 794 -18.08 -5.52 -7.51
CA ALA A 794 -18.21 -5.16 -6.11
C ALA A 794 -19.71 -5.10 -5.77
N GLY A 795 -20.14 -5.90 -4.79
CA GLY A 795 -21.56 -6.07 -4.44
C GLY A 795 -22.27 -7.22 -5.15
N ALA A 796 -21.56 -8.06 -5.92
CA ALA A 796 -22.09 -9.29 -6.49
C ALA A 796 -22.39 -10.36 -5.42
N ARG A 797 -23.45 -11.14 -5.65
CA ARG A 797 -23.86 -12.25 -4.78
C ARG A 797 -22.80 -13.35 -4.81
N VAL A 798 -22.58 -14.06 -3.71
CA VAL A 798 -21.67 -15.21 -3.66
C VAL A 798 -22.48 -16.49 -3.59
N GLN A 799 -22.20 -17.42 -4.50
CA GLN A 799 -22.71 -18.79 -4.46
C GLN A 799 -21.57 -19.73 -4.07
N ILE A 800 -21.76 -20.49 -3.00
CA ILE A 800 -20.79 -21.42 -2.44
C ILE A 800 -21.26 -22.84 -2.70
N ALA A 801 -20.61 -23.52 -3.63
CA ALA A 801 -20.77 -24.94 -3.88
C ALA A 801 -19.83 -25.77 -3.00
N TYR A 802 -20.33 -26.90 -2.50
CA TYR A 802 -19.57 -27.88 -1.73
C TYR A 802 -20.22 -29.28 -1.90
N VAL A 803 -19.48 -30.33 -1.56
CA VAL A 803 -20.03 -31.71 -1.56
C VAL A 803 -20.70 -31.98 -0.22
N GLU A 804 -21.97 -32.41 -0.23
CA GLU A 804 -22.72 -32.75 0.99
C GLU A 804 -22.06 -33.93 1.73
N GLY A 805 -22.15 -33.96 3.06
CA GLY A 805 -21.52 -35.01 3.88
C GLY A 805 -19.99 -34.94 3.95
N SER A 806 -19.37 -33.91 3.35
CA SER A 806 -17.94 -33.66 3.43
C SER A 806 -17.57 -32.67 4.54
N THR A 807 -16.27 -32.47 4.78
CA THR A 807 -15.80 -31.41 5.69
C THR A 807 -16.15 -30.02 5.19
N SER A 808 -16.19 -29.86 3.86
CA SER A 808 -16.44 -28.61 3.15
C SER A 808 -17.81 -28.01 3.44
N ASP A 809 -18.82 -28.83 3.76
CA ASP A 809 -20.15 -28.42 4.25
C ASP A 809 -19.99 -27.47 5.46
N LYS A 810 -19.34 -27.96 6.53
CA LYS A 810 -19.21 -27.21 7.78
C LYS A 810 -18.39 -25.93 7.59
N VAL A 811 -17.35 -26.01 6.75
CA VAL A 811 -16.48 -24.87 6.44
C VAL A 811 -17.21 -23.83 5.58
N ALA A 812 -18.05 -24.25 4.63
CA ALA A 812 -18.86 -23.36 3.81
C ALA A 812 -19.80 -22.54 4.69
N ARG A 813 -20.52 -23.18 5.61
CA ARG A 813 -21.36 -22.47 6.60
C ARG A 813 -20.55 -21.45 7.40
N ARG A 814 -19.40 -21.88 7.91
CA ARG A 814 -18.53 -21.01 8.73
C ARG A 814 -17.97 -19.83 7.95
N ALA A 815 -17.69 -19.99 6.66
CA ALA A 815 -17.22 -18.93 5.78
C ALA A 815 -18.25 -17.79 5.63
N CYS A 816 -19.55 -18.12 5.68
CA CYS A 816 -20.62 -17.11 5.72
C CYS A 816 -20.66 -16.39 7.06
N ASP A 817 -20.56 -17.11 8.19
CA ASP A 817 -20.65 -16.53 9.54
C ASP A 817 -19.58 -15.45 9.80
N VAL A 818 -18.43 -15.54 9.13
CA VAL A 818 -17.31 -14.58 9.25
C VAL A 818 -17.23 -13.58 8.09
N ASP A 819 -18.19 -13.63 7.15
CA ASP A 819 -18.19 -12.88 5.89
C ASP A 819 -16.82 -12.97 5.16
N LEU A 820 -16.33 -14.21 4.93
CA LEU A 820 -15.01 -14.48 4.35
C LEU A 820 -14.76 -13.72 3.03
N PHE A 821 -15.81 -13.53 2.23
CA PHE A 821 -15.72 -12.84 0.94
C PHE A 821 -15.99 -11.32 1.02
N ALA A 822 -16.24 -10.80 2.22
CA ALA A 822 -16.45 -9.39 2.52
C ALA A 822 -17.52 -8.72 1.63
N ILE A 823 -18.63 -9.41 1.45
CA ILE A 823 -19.74 -8.98 0.58
C ILE A 823 -20.87 -8.32 1.35
N VAL A 824 -20.94 -8.53 2.68
CA VAL A 824 -21.97 -7.94 3.53
C VAL A 824 -21.49 -6.56 4.02
N PRO A 825 -22.23 -5.48 3.73
CA PRO A 825 -21.88 -4.15 4.19
C PRO A 825 -21.76 -4.10 5.72
N PRO A 826 -20.83 -3.31 6.29
CA PRO A 826 -20.59 -3.26 7.74
C PRO A 826 -21.86 -3.05 8.58
N LYS A 827 -22.75 -2.13 8.17
CA LYS A 827 -24.03 -1.84 8.88
C LYS A 827 -25.04 -3.00 8.87
N LYS A 828 -24.83 -4.04 8.05
CA LYS A 828 -25.69 -5.23 7.95
C LYS A 828 -25.03 -6.49 8.50
N ARG A 829 -23.82 -6.39 9.08
CA ARG A 829 -23.13 -7.55 9.65
C ARG A 829 -23.81 -8.09 10.91
N ASP A 830 -24.57 -7.27 11.63
CA ASP A 830 -25.35 -7.72 12.79
C ASP A 830 -26.45 -8.72 12.40
N THR A 831 -26.93 -8.69 11.15
CA THR A 831 -27.91 -9.65 10.62
C THR A 831 -27.26 -10.83 9.89
N LEU A 832 -25.93 -10.90 9.84
CA LEU A 832 -25.18 -11.96 9.17
C LEU A 832 -25.51 -13.37 9.70
N PRO A 833 -25.60 -13.62 11.03
CA PRO A 833 -25.93 -14.96 11.54
C PRO A 833 -27.30 -15.44 11.06
N ILE A 834 -28.25 -14.51 10.96
CA ILE A 834 -29.61 -14.78 10.48
C ILE A 834 -29.60 -15.09 8.98
N ILE A 835 -28.91 -14.27 8.19
CA ILE A 835 -28.74 -14.49 6.74
C ILE A 835 -28.10 -15.85 6.46
N CYS A 836 -27.02 -16.19 7.16
CA CYS A 836 -26.29 -17.43 6.98
C CYS A 836 -27.11 -18.65 7.40
N ALA A 837 -27.76 -18.61 8.57
CA ALA A 837 -28.59 -19.71 9.05
C ALA A 837 -29.78 -20.00 8.14
N THR A 838 -30.46 -18.96 7.65
CA THR A 838 -31.60 -19.10 6.73
C THR A 838 -31.16 -19.65 5.38
N SER A 839 -30.11 -19.09 4.78
CA SER A 839 -29.61 -19.53 3.47
C SER A 839 -29.11 -20.98 3.52
N TRP A 840 -28.49 -21.37 4.64
CA TRP A 840 -28.02 -22.73 4.89
C TRP A 840 -29.17 -23.73 5.01
N SER A 841 -30.19 -23.40 5.80
CA SER A 841 -31.33 -24.30 6.07
C SER A 841 -32.12 -24.58 4.79
N ILE A 842 -32.38 -23.55 3.98
CA ILE A 842 -33.05 -23.71 2.68
C ILE A 842 -32.28 -24.67 1.79
N ALA A 843 -30.96 -24.48 1.66
CA ALA A 843 -30.13 -25.30 0.78
C ALA A 843 -30.18 -26.79 1.13
N ARG A 844 -30.13 -27.14 2.43
CA ARG A 844 -30.18 -28.55 2.87
C ARG A 844 -31.54 -29.20 2.65
N TYR A 845 -32.65 -28.49 2.89
CA TYR A 845 -34.00 -29.05 2.68
C TYR A 845 -34.28 -29.36 1.22
N VAL A 846 -33.89 -28.43 0.34
CA VAL A 846 -33.95 -28.63 -1.10
C VAL A 846 -33.15 -29.86 -1.51
N TYR A 847 -31.91 -29.96 -1.04
CA TYR A 847 -31.02 -31.06 -1.38
C TYR A 847 -31.56 -32.41 -0.92
N ALA A 848 -32.01 -32.49 0.34
CA ALA A 848 -32.55 -33.71 0.92
C ALA A 848 -33.76 -34.23 0.13
N ARG A 849 -34.71 -33.36 -0.27
CA ARG A 849 -35.89 -33.80 -1.04
C ARG A 849 -35.56 -34.21 -2.49
N GLY A 850 -34.56 -33.59 -3.12
CA GLY A 850 -34.06 -34.03 -4.43
C GLY A 850 -33.37 -35.40 -4.42
N ASN A 851 -32.99 -35.89 -3.22
CA ASN A 851 -32.27 -37.15 -3.02
C ASN A 851 -33.07 -38.22 -2.23
N ALA A 852 -34.09 -37.85 -1.46
CA ALA A 852 -34.75 -38.74 -0.51
C ALA A 852 -35.90 -39.56 -1.14
N GLY A 853 -35.83 -40.88 -0.89
CA GLY A 853 -36.95 -41.81 -0.86
C GLY A 853 -37.33 -42.22 0.58
N GLY A 854 -37.08 -41.39 1.59
CA GLY A 854 -37.38 -41.68 3.01
C GLY A 854 -37.90 -40.46 3.77
N ASP A 855 -39.02 -40.64 4.49
CA ASP A 855 -39.84 -39.57 5.09
C ASP A 855 -39.27 -38.97 6.40
N ASP A 856 -38.40 -39.68 7.14
CA ASP A 856 -37.99 -39.30 8.50
C ASP A 856 -36.99 -38.12 8.58
N ASP A 857 -36.08 -37.97 7.62
CA ASP A 857 -35.11 -36.85 7.58
C ASP A 857 -35.75 -35.53 7.09
N LEU A 858 -36.81 -35.64 6.29
CA LEU A 858 -37.59 -34.50 5.80
C LEU A 858 -38.31 -33.78 6.95
N ASP A 859 -38.76 -34.52 7.96
CA ASP A 859 -39.44 -33.98 9.14
C ASP A 859 -38.52 -33.10 10.02
N ALA A 860 -37.27 -33.53 10.22
CA ALA A 860 -36.29 -32.77 10.99
C ALA A 860 -35.86 -31.49 10.25
N LEU A 861 -35.73 -31.55 8.92
CA LEU A 861 -35.38 -30.40 8.07
C LEU A 861 -36.54 -29.43 7.91
N ALA A 862 -37.78 -29.91 7.76
CA ALA A 862 -38.99 -29.09 7.75
C ALA A 862 -39.16 -28.30 9.06
N SER A 863 -38.90 -28.96 10.20
CA SER A 863 -38.91 -28.31 11.52
C SER A 863 -37.81 -27.25 11.65
N GLY A 864 -36.62 -27.50 11.09
CA GLY A 864 -35.53 -26.54 11.03
C GLY A 864 -35.83 -25.31 10.15
N LEU A 865 -36.50 -25.49 9.01
CA LEU A 865 -36.97 -24.38 8.18
C LEU A 865 -38.10 -23.62 8.84
N ALA A 866 -39.05 -24.28 9.51
CA ALA A 866 -40.10 -23.62 10.25
C ALA A 866 -39.51 -22.73 11.36
N LEU A 867 -38.45 -23.18 12.04
CA LEU A 867 -37.72 -22.39 13.02
C LEU A 867 -36.97 -21.22 12.37
N ALA A 868 -36.30 -21.44 11.24
CA ALA A 868 -35.60 -20.37 10.51
C ALA A 868 -36.58 -19.32 9.97
N ALA A 869 -37.74 -19.75 9.48
CA ALA A 869 -38.85 -18.90 9.08
C ALA A 869 -39.39 -18.12 10.28
N ASP A 870 -39.60 -18.76 11.45
CA ASP A 870 -40.04 -18.09 12.67
C ASP A 870 -39.01 -17.05 13.18
N LEU A 871 -37.71 -17.34 13.08
CA LEU A 871 -36.64 -16.39 13.41
C LEU A 871 -36.61 -15.20 12.45
N GLN A 872 -36.79 -15.43 11.15
CA GLN A 872 -36.92 -14.37 10.15
C GLN A 872 -38.18 -13.53 10.38
N LEU A 873 -39.30 -14.18 10.71
CA LEU A 873 -40.55 -13.53 11.09
C LEU A 873 -40.38 -12.68 12.34
N ARG A 874 -39.73 -13.18 13.39
CA ARG A 874 -39.42 -12.40 14.60
C ARG A 874 -38.50 -11.23 14.28
N TRP A 875 -37.45 -11.42 13.49
CA TRP A 875 -36.56 -10.35 13.06
C TRP A 875 -37.32 -9.29 12.27
N ALA A 876 -38.14 -9.69 11.30
CA ALA A 876 -38.94 -8.77 10.48
C ALA A 876 -40.02 -8.05 11.32
N LYS A 877 -40.67 -8.74 12.27
CA LYS A 877 -41.54 -8.14 13.29
C LYS A 877 -40.80 -7.12 14.13
N THR A 878 -39.55 -7.40 14.50
CA THR A 878 -38.71 -6.47 15.26
C THR A 878 -38.32 -5.27 14.40
N GLN A 879 -38.04 -5.43 13.11
CA GLN A 879 -37.78 -4.32 12.19
C GLN A 879 -39.03 -3.46 11.95
N LEU A 880 -40.20 -4.09 11.79
CA LEU A 880 -41.50 -3.43 11.64
C LEU A 880 -41.97 -2.75 12.94
N GLY A 881 -41.59 -3.29 14.11
CA GLY A 881 -42.02 -2.82 15.43
C GLY A 881 -41.03 -1.92 16.18
N ALA A 882 -39.72 -1.99 15.87
CA ALA A 882 -38.68 -1.15 16.50
C ALA A 882 -38.46 0.19 15.78
N THR A 883 -38.99 0.36 14.57
CA THR A 883 -39.29 1.70 14.08
C THR A 883 -40.52 2.19 14.85
N ASP A 884 -40.35 3.04 15.86
CA ASP A 884 -41.47 3.88 16.29
C ASP A 884 -42.10 4.43 15.02
N ALA A 885 -43.39 4.17 14.77
CA ALA A 885 -44.04 4.56 13.51
C ALA A 885 -43.81 6.06 13.19
N ALA A 886 -43.57 6.86 14.23
CA ALA A 886 -43.16 8.26 14.16
C ALA A 886 -41.78 8.52 13.50
N SER A 887 -40.81 7.61 13.62
CA SER A 887 -39.45 7.74 13.06
C SER A 887 -39.34 7.39 11.57
N ALA A 888 -40.23 6.52 11.08
CA ALA A 888 -40.32 6.12 9.68
C ALA A 888 -41.10 7.13 8.82
N CYS A 889 -41.95 7.95 9.45
CA CYS A 889 -42.70 9.02 8.78
C CYS A 889 -41.88 10.34 8.80
N PRO A 890 -41.77 11.07 7.67
CA PRO A 890 -40.96 12.29 7.60
C PRO A 890 -41.64 13.49 8.28
N GLY A 891 -41.12 13.95 9.43
CA GLY A 891 -41.52 15.19 10.13
C GLY A 891 -42.94 15.15 10.73
N ASP A 892 -43.15 15.82 11.88
CA ASP A 892 -44.38 15.87 12.70
C ASP A 892 -45.44 14.83 12.31
N GLY A 893 -45.28 13.63 12.87
CA GLY A 893 -45.96 12.39 12.47
C GLY A 893 -47.39 12.61 12.00
N SER A 894 -47.59 12.56 10.68
CA SER A 894 -48.93 12.53 10.12
C SER A 894 -49.60 11.27 10.65
N SER A 895 -50.66 11.44 11.45
CA SER A 895 -51.42 10.34 12.04
C SER A 895 -51.86 9.32 10.98
N GLN A 896 -52.00 9.77 9.73
CA GLN A 896 -52.31 8.95 8.56
C GLN A 896 -51.18 7.99 8.17
N CYS A 897 -49.90 8.40 8.19
CA CYS A 897 -48.77 7.51 7.93
C CYS A 897 -48.65 6.45 9.03
N VAL A 898 -48.77 6.87 10.29
CA VAL A 898 -48.76 5.97 11.45
C VAL A 898 -49.93 4.98 11.40
N GLU A 899 -51.13 5.44 11.02
CA GLU A 899 -52.32 4.60 10.87
C GLU A 899 -52.20 3.63 9.69
N ILE A 900 -51.56 4.03 8.58
CA ILE A 900 -51.30 3.12 7.44
C ILE A 900 -50.27 2.05 7.84
N LEU A 901 -49.19 2.43 8.52
CA LEU A 901 -48.20 1.46 9.05
C LEU A 901 -48.81 0.52 10.08
N ARG A 902 -49.68 1.05 10.95
CA ARG A 902 -50.45 0.26 11.91
C ARG A 902 -51.42 -0.69 11.21
N LYS A 903 -52.14 -0.26 10.18
CA LYS A 903 -52.97 -1.14 9.34
C LYS A 903 -52.14 -2.19 8.60
N LEU A 904 -50.90 -1.87 8.22
CA LEU A 904 -49.97 -2.83 7.62
C LEU A 904 -49.54 -3.91 8.62
N ALA A 905 -49.32 -3.52 9.89
CA ALA A 905 -49.05 -4.42 11.01
C ALA A 905 -50.31 -5.22 11.44
N ASP A 906 -51.47 -4.59 11.52
CA ASP A 906 -52.75 -5.22 11.87
C ASP A 906 -53.16 -6.24 10.76
N ASN A 907 -52.97 -5.91 9.48
CA ASN A 907 -53.19 -6.83 8.35
C ASN A 907 -52.22 -8.02 8.37
N PHE A 908 -51.04 -7.84 8.96
CA PHE A 908 -50.07 -8.90 9.16
C PHE A 908 -50.44 -9.83 10.33
N GLU A 909 -51.19 -9.34 11.32
CA GLU A 909 -51.70 -10.15 12.45
C GLU A 909 -53.04 -10.84 12.15
N ALA A 910 -53.84 -10.31 11.21
CA ALA A 910 -55.23 -10.70 11.01
C ALA A 910 -55.47 -11.99 10.21
N ASP A 911 -54.47 -12.62 9.59
CA ASP A 911 -54.70 -13.81 8.75
C ASP A 911 -53.65 -14.91 8.91
N PRO A 912 -53.78 -15.79 9.93
CA PRO A 912 -52.93 -16.96 10.11
C PRO A 912 -53.43 -18.19 9.33
N GLY A 913 -54.39 -18.07 8.41
CA GLY A 913 -54.88 -19.21 7.64
C GLY A 913 -56.00 -18.89 6.67
N GLY A 914 -55.66 -18.55 5.42
CA GLY A 914 -56.66 -18.32 4.39
C GLY A 914 -56.10 -18.12 2.99
N ARG A 915 -56.40 -19.04 2.08
CA ARG A 915 -56.30 -18.83 0.62
C ARG A 915 -57.28 -17.73 0.22
N ASP A 916 -56.84 -16.52 -0.12
CA ASP A 916 -57.76 -15.55 -0.72
C ASP A 916 -57.12 -14.54 -1.68
N ASP A 917 -57.73 -14.43 -2.88
CA ASP A 917 -57.41 -13.48 -3.95
C ASP A 917 -57.71 -12.02 -3.55
N THR A 918 -58.39 -11.79 -2.43
CA THR A 918 -58.73 -10.48 -1.87
C THR A 918 -57.50 -9.68 -1.40
N LEU A 919 -56.40 -10.34 -1.07
CA LEU A 919 -55.13 -9.71 -0.68
C LEU A 919 -54.46 -8.99 -1.86
N ARG A 920 -54.57 -9.49 -3.10
CA ARG A 920 -53.98 -8.81 -4.28
C ARG A 920 -54.61 -7.44 -4.51
N THR A 921 -55.93 -7.35 -4.43
CA THR A 921 -56.70 -6.12 -4.68
C THR A 921 -56.56 -5.11 -3.53
N ARG A 922 -56.40 -5.58 -2.28
CA ARG A 922 -56.09 -4.71 -1.13
C ARG A 922 -54.63 -4.26 -1.11
N SER A 923 -53.69 -5.10 -1.55
CA SER A 923 -52.25 -4.80 -1.55
C SER A 923 -51.89 -3.67 -2.51
N SER A 924 -52.58 -3.55 -3.65
CA SER A 924 -52.37 -2.46 -4.60
C SER A 924 -52.88 -1.12 -4.05
N ALA A 925 -54.05 -1.12 -3.39
CA ALA A 925 -54.59 0.07 -2.72
C ALA A 925 -53.68 0.51 -1.55
N LEU A 926 -53.24 -0.45 -0.72
CA LEU A 926 -52.34 -0.20 0.40
C LEU A 926 -51.00 0.35 -0.07
N ARG A 927 -50.45 -0.18 -1.18
CA ARG A 927 -49.23 0.32 -1.80
C ARG A 927 -49.39 1.76 -2.28
N VAL A 928 -50.48 2.07 -2.97
CA VAL A 928 -50.78 3.43 -3.44
C VAL A 928 -50.89 4.41 -2.25
N ASP A 929 -51.55 4.01 -1.17
CA ASP A 929 -51.69 4.82 0.05
C ASP A 929 -50.33 5.03 0.75
N LEU A 930 -49.49 3.99 0.78
CA LEU A 930 -48.14 4.06 1.34
C LEU A 930 -47.20 4.94 0.49
N GLU A 931 -47.29 4.81 -0.85
CA GLU A 931 -46.56 5.65 -1.82
C GLU A 931 -46.92 7.14 -1.65
N ALA A 932 -48.19 7.42 -1.38
CA ALA A 932 -48.69 8.77 -1.10
C ALA A 932 -48.23 9.31 0.27
N ALA A 933 -48.12 8.45 1.29
CA ALA A 933 -47.83 8.87 2.66
C ALA A 933 -46.35 9.00 3.00
N VAL A 934 -45.47 8.14 2.47
CA VAL A 934 -44.06 8.03 2.88
C VAL A 934 -43.09 8.27 1.72
N GLY A 935 -43.64 8.56 0.53
CA GLY A 935 -42.90 8.67 -0.72
C GLY A 935 -42.57 7.31 -1.31
N LYS A 936 -42.67 7.22 -2.63
CA LYS A 936 -42.59 5.98 -3.42
C LYS A 936 -41.45 5.01 -3.05
N ARG A 937 -40.29 5.55 -2.70
CA ARG A 937 -39.11 4.73 -2.37
C ARG A 937 -39.23 4.02 -1.01
N ARG A 938 -39.78 4.69 0.00
CA ARG A 938 -39.91 4.16 1.36
C ARG A 938 -41.12 3.22 1.47
N SER A 939 -42.17 3.50 0.70
CA SER A 939 -43.31 2.60 0.55
C SER A 939 -42.93 1.31 -0.15
N ASP A 940 -42.11 1.36 -1.22
CA ASP A 940 -41.61 0.16 -1.88
C ASP A 940 -40.80 -0.71 -0.90
N GLU A 941 -39.97 -0.12 -0.03
CA GLU A 941 -39.18 -0.84 0.98
C GLU A 941 -40.03 -1.54 2.03
N LEU A 942 -41.02 -0.84 2.59
CA LEU A 942 -41.92 -1.37 3.59
C LEU A 942 -42.88 -2.43 3.01
N PHE A 943 -43.34 -2.21 1.77
CA PHE A 943 -44.21 -3.14 1.06
C PHE A 943 -43.48 -4.40 0.62
N ASP A 944 -42.22 -4.28 0.19
CA ASP A 944 -41.37 -5.44 -0.09
C ASP A 944 -41.07 -6.21 1.19
N LEU A 945 -40.76 -5.52 2.31
CA LEU A 945 -40.58 -6.14 3.64
C LEU A 945 -41.81 -7.00 3.99
N TRP A 946 -43.01 -6.43 3.90
CA TRP A 946 -44.28 -7.11 4.14
C TRP A 946 -44.49 -8.34 3.23
N LYS A 947 -44.21 -8.24 1.92
CA LYS A 947 -44.29 -9.38 1.00
C LYS A 947 -43.37 -10.53 1.41
N GLY A 948 -42.11 -10.24 1.73
CA GLY A 948 -41.19 -11.28 2.17
C GLY A 948 -41.65 -11.90 3.49
N VAL A 949 -42.16 -11.10 4.43
CA VAL A 949 -42.73 -11.66 5.67
C VAL A 949 -43.90 -12.59 5.38
N HIS A 950 -44.82 -12.19 4.49
CA HIS A 950 -45.97 -13.01 4.10
C HIS A 950 -45.55 -14.33 3.44
N VAL A 951 -44.51 -14.33 2.59
CA VAL A 951 -43.98 -15.57 2.00
C VAL A 951 -43.36 -16.45 3.09
N TRP A 952 -42.58 -15.89 4.01
CA TRP A 952 -42.02 -16.66 5.15
C TRP A 952 -43.09 -17.20 6.09
N GLN A 953 -44.20 -16.48 6.27
CA GLN A 953 -45.39 -16.92 6.99
C GLN A 953 -46.08 -18.07 6.27
N SER A 954 -46.30 -17.95 4.96
CA SER A 954 -46.85 -19.02 4.11
C SER A 954 -46.02 -20.29 4.24
N ILE A 955 -44.70 -20.19 4.06
CA ILE A 955 -43.75 -21.30 4.22
C ILE A 955 -43.84 -21.89 5.63
N ARG A 956 -43.84 -21.07 6.70
CA ARG A 956 -43.92 -21.56 8.08
C ARG A 956 -45.25 -22.28 8.33
N ASP A 957 -46.36 -21.68 7.93
CA ASP A 957 -47.70 -22.17 8.21
C ASP A 957 -47.96 -23.46 7.40
N GLU A 958 -47.44 -23.55 6.17
CA GLU A 958 -47.46 -24.77 5.34
C GLU A 958 -46.57 -25.88 5.93
N LEU A 959 -45.39 -25.55 6.47
CA LEU A 959 -44.50 -26.51 7.15
C LEU A 959 -44.99 -26.94 8.55
N THR A 960 -45.84 -26.15 9.22
CA THR A 960 -46.33 -26.41 10.59
C THR A 960 -47.78 -26.89 10.65
N SER A 961 -48.54 -26.76 9.57
CA SER A 961 -49.87 -27.37 9.46
C SER A 961 -49.73 -28.90 9.57
N GLY A 962 -50.56 -29.53 10.40
CA GLY A 962 -50.41 -30.93 10.82
C GLY A 962 -50.45 -31.98 9.69
N ASP A 963 -50.84 -31.59 8.48
CA ASP A 963 -50.62 -32.33 7.24
C ASP A 963 -49.28 -31.90 6.66
N ARG A 964 -48.19 -32.50 7.18
CA ARG A 964 -46.82 -32.19 6.75
C ARG A 964 -46.72 -32.24 5.23
N CYS A 965 -45.89 -31.38 4.65
CA CYS A 965 -45.74 -31.17 3.21
C CYS A 965 -45.16 -32.42 2.50
N VAL A 966 -45.94 -33.49 2.39
CA VAL A 966 -45.54 -34.80 1.84
C VAL A 966 -45.92 -34.88 0.36
N SER A 967 -46.93 -34.15 -0.10
CA SER A 967 -47.36 -34.17 -1.51
C SER A 967 -46.46 -33.36 -2.46
N ASP A 968 -46.30 -33.84 -3.69
CA ASP A 968 -45.57 -33.14 -4.77
C ASP A 968 -46.17 -31.76 -5.08
N ALA A 969 -47.49 -31.58 -4.88
CA ALA A 969 -48.17 -30.31 -5.10
C ALA A 969 -47.77 -29.25 -4.05
N CYS A 970 -47.66 -29.64 -2.78
CA CYS A 970 -47.14 -28.77 -1.73
C CYS A 970 -45.67 -28.42 -1.97
N PHE A 971 -44.88 -29.37 -2.47
CA PHE A 971 -43.48 -29.13 -2.82
C PHE A 971 -43.32 -28.18 -4.01
N GLU A 972 -44.10 -28.33 -5.08
CA GLU A 972 -44.08 -27.38 -6.20
C GLU A 972 -44.59 -26.00 -5.78
N GLN A 973 -45.51 -25.92 -4.84
CA GLN A 973 -45.92 -24.66 -4.22
C GLN A 973 -44.76 -24.02 -3.42
N LEU A 974 -44.15 -24.74 -2.48
CA LEU A 974 -42.96 -24.27 -1.75
C LEU A 974 -41.81 -23.91 -2.69
N ARG A 975 -41.55 -24.72 -3.72
CA ARG A 975 -40.55 -24.47 -4.76
C ARG A 975 -40.86 -23.17 -5.49
N SER A 976 -42.12 -22.94 -5.87
CA SER A 976 -42.55 -21.68 -6.50
C SER A 976 -42.41 -20.48 -5.56
N GLU A 977 -42.67 -20.65 -4.27
CA GLU A 977 -42.48 -19.61 -3.25
C GLU A 977 -40.99 -19.31 -3.02
N PHE A 978 -40.12 -20.33 -2.94
CA PHE A 978 -38.66 -20.15 -2.86
C PHE A 978 -38.09 -19.53 -4.14
N LEU A 979 -38.56 -19.93 -5.32
CA LEU A 979 -38.19 -19.32 -6.60
C LEU A 979 -38.62 -17.84 -6.64
N SER A 980 -39.78 -17.51 -6.07
CA SER A 980 -40.23 -16.11 -5.93
C SER A 980 -39.35 -15.28 -4.98
N LEU A 981 -38.67 -15.94 -4.03
CA LEU A 981 -37.65 -15.35 -3.16
C LEU A 981 -36.24 -15.34 -3.80
N GLY A 982 -36.09 -15.83 -5.03
CA GLY A 982 -34.82 -15.91 -5.74
C GLY A 982 -33.94 -17.12 -5.38
N TYR A 983 -34.51 -18.13 -4.70
CA TYR A 983 -33.85 -19.41 -4.44
C TYR A 983 -34.22 -20.43 -5.52
N ASP A 984 -33.25 -20.78 -6.38
CA ASP A 984 -33.40 -21.94 -7.27
C ASP A 984 -32.85 -23.21 -6.59
N PRO A 985 -33.68 -24.25 -6.46
CA PRO A 985 -33.28 -25.48 -5.81
C PRO A 985 -32.17 -26.25 -6.54
N ASP A 986 -32.04 -26.08 -7.86
CA ASP A 986 -31.12 -26.88 -8.69
C ASP A 986 -29.73 -26.25 -8.81
N CYS A 987 -29.43 -25.25 -7.97
CA CYS A 987 -28.20 -24.43 -8.06
C CYS A 987 -27.96 -23.82 -9.45
N GLY A 988 -29.03 -23.72 -10.24
CA GLY A 988 -29.06 -23.18 -11.58
C GLY A 988 -29.28 -21.67 -11.61
N VAL A 989 -29.35 -21.16 -12.84
CA VAL A 989 -29.53 -19.75 -13.15
C VAL A 989 -31.01 -19.42 -13.07
N VAL A 990 -31.41 -18.57 -12.12
CA VAL A 990 -32.72 -17.91 -12.18
C VAL A 990 -32.61 -16.75 -13.14
N ASP A 991 -32.82 -17.03 -14.43
CA ASP A 991 -33.06 -15.98 -15.42
C ASP A 991 -34.56 -15.66 -15.43
N ASN A 992 -34.90 -14.41 -15.07
CA ASN A 992 -36.14 -13.70 -15.45
C ASN A 992 -37.37 -13.63 -14.52
N TYR A 993 -37.35 -14.09 -13.27
CA TYR A 993 -38.45 -13.71 -12.37
C TYR A 993 -38.17 -12.34 -11.75
N GLY A 994 -39.01 -11.35 -12.13
CA GLY A 994 -38.94 -9.96 -11.70
C GLY A 994 -38.86 -9.84 -10.18
N ALA A 995 -37.64 -9.79 -9.69
CA ALA A 995 -37.36 -10.03 -8.30
C ALA A 995 -37.66 -8.77 -7.48
N THR A 996 -38.47 -8.95 -6.43
CA THR A 996 -38.78 -7.93 -5.43
C THR A 996 -37.51 -7.59 -4.64
N ARG A 997 -37.41 -6.38 -4.08
CA ARG A 997 -36.18 -5.79 -3.53
C ARG A 997 -35.59 -6.50 -2.29
N PHE A 998 -36.18 -7.62 -1.86
CA PHE A 998 -35.56 -8.64 -1.00
C PHE A 998 -34.29 -9.28 -1.64
N GLU A 999 -34.02 -8.95 -2.91
CA GLU A 999 -32.90 -9.29 -3.79
C GLU A 999 -31.43 -9.11 -3.33
N ARG A 1000 -31.10 -9.05 -2.03
CA ARG A 1000 -29.68 -9.17 -1.63
C ARG A 1000 -29.49 -10.24 -0.58
N ILE A 1001 -29.84 -11.47 -0.94
CA ILE A 1001 -29.19 -12.64 -0.34
C ILE A 1001 -27.73 -12.59 -0.79
N TYR A 1002 -26.86 -12.16 0.14
CA TYR A 1002 -25.44 -12.01 -0.12
C TYR A 1002 -24.77 -13.37 -0.34
N TYR A 1003 -25.15 -14.37 0.45
CA TYR A 1003 -24.62 -15.73 0.42
C TYR A 1003 -25.68 -16.75 0.02
N ARG A 1004 -25.38 -17.60 -0.97
CA ARG A 1004 -26.20 -18.74 -1.35
C ARG A 1004 -25.35 -20.01 -1.29
N PHE A 1005 -25.93 -21.08 -0.74
CA PHE A 1005 -25.28 -22.38 -0.60
C PHE A 1005 -25.78 -23.36 -1.65
N CYS A 1006 -24.87 -24.13 -2.22
CA CYS A 1006 -25.10 -25.07 -3.31
C CYS A 1006 -24.52 -26.44 -2.95
N PRO A 1007 -25.22 -27.26 -2.13
CA PRO A 1007 -24.81 -28.62 -1.85
C PRO A 1007 -24.90 -29.46 -3.13
N LEU A 1008 -23.83 -30.19 -3.45
CA LEU A 1008 -23.71 -31.03 -4.64
C LEU A 1008 -23.33 -32.46 -4.24
N ARG A 1009 -23.63 -33.42 -5.12
CA ARG A 1009 -23.46 -34.86 -4.84
C ARG A 1009 -22.01 -35.33 -4.99
N SER A 1010 -21.27 -34.76 -5.93
CA SER A 1010 -19.90 -35.18 -6.22
C SER A 1010 -18.98 -34.00 -6.53
N HIS A 1011 -17.67 -34.23 -6.41
CA HIS A 1011 -16.68 -33.23 -6.83
C HIS A 1011 -16.70 -33.00 -8.35
N ASN A 1012 -17.20 -33.96 -9.14
CA ASN A 1012 -17.43 -33.81 -10.59
C ASN A 1012 -18.55 -32.81 -10.89
N ASP A 1013 -19.66 -32.91 -10.15
CA ASP A 1013 -20.77 -31.97 -10.29
C ASP A 1013 -20.34 -30.57 -9.88
N ALA A 1014 -19.53 -30.46 -8.81
CA ALA A 1014 -19.03 -29.18 -8.30
C ALA A 1014 -18.06 -28.47 -9.24
N ILE A 1015 -17.10 -29.19 -9.84
CA ILE A 1015 -16.21 -28.57 -10.82
C ILE A 1015 -16.94 -28.24 -12.13
N SER A 1016 -17.88 -29.10 -12.55
CA SER A 1016 -18.73 -28.82 -13.72
C SER A 1016 -19.59 -27.59 -13.51
N TRP A 1017 -20.19 -27.45 -12.32
CA TRP A 1017 -20.94 -26.27 -11.92
C TRP A 1017 -20.07 -25.01 -11.95
N LEU A 1018 -18.87 -25.05 -11.36
CA LEU A 1018 -17.97 -23.89 -11.31
C LEU A 1018 -17.51 -23.44 -12.71
N CYS A 1019 -17.22 -24.40 -13.58
CA CYS A 1019 -16.61 -24.14 -14.89
C CYS A 1019 -17.63 -24.02 -16.04
N SER A 1020 -18.93 -24.16 -15.75
CA SER A 1020 -19.98 -24.03 -16.77
C SER A 1020 -20.15 -22.57 -17.23
N PRO A 1021 -20.26 -22.30 -18.54
CA PRO A 1021 -20.38 -20.95 -19.10
C PRO A 1021 -21.75 -20.29 -18.87
N ARG A 1022 -22.56 -20.80 -17.94
CA ARG A 1022 -23.98 -20.48 -17.81
C ARG A 1022 -24.31 -19.26 -16.94
N PHE A 1023 -23.35 -18.69 -16.19
CA PHE A 1023 -23.68 -17.73 -15.14
C PHE A 1023 -23.51 -16.25 -15.56
N ASN A 1024 -24.52 -15.44 -15.20
CA ASN A 1024 -24.55 -13.99 -15.39
C ASN A 1024 -23.35 -13.30 -14.72
N ALA A 1025 -22.89 -12.18 -15.30
CA ALA A 1025 -21.72 -11.41 -14.86
C ALA A 1025 -21.77 -10.86 -13.42
N ASP A 1026 -22.93 -10.96 -12.74
CA ASP A 1026 -23.20 -10.38 -11.43
C ASP A 1026 -23.10 -11.38 -10.26
N THR A 1027 -22.59 -12.59 -10.48
CA THR A 1027 -22.49 -13.65 -9.45
C THR A 1027 -21.06 -14.17 -9.27
N ASN A 1028 -20.57 -14.16 -8.03
CA ASN A 1028 -19.30 -14.78 -7.66
C ASN A 1028 -19.51 -16.26 -7.33
N LEU A 1029 -19.02 -17.15 -8.20
CA LEU A 1029 -19.06 -18.60 -7.96
C LEU A 1029 -17.82 -19.03 -7.17
N VAL A 1030 -18.05 -19.78 -6.11
CA VAL A 1030 -17.04 -20.34 -5.23
C VAL A 1030 -17.30 -21.83 -5.07
N TYR A 1031 -16.29 -22.65 -5.30
CA TYR A 1031 -16.31 -24.08 -5.01
C TYR A 1031 -15.38 -24.38 -3.84
N MET A 1032 -15.92 -24.81 -2.71
CA MET A 1032 -15.19 -25.22 -1.52
C MET A 1032 -15.00 -26.74 -1.48
N GLY A 1033 -13.78 -27.14 -1.18
CA GLY A 1033 -13.40 -28.55 -1.07
C GLY A 1033 -11.99 -28.70 -0.52
N ASP A 1034 -11.59 -29.94 -0.23
CA ASP A 1034 -10.20 -30.20 0.15
C ASP A 1034 -9.26 -29.77 -0.98
N ARG A 1035 -8.22 -28.99 -0.62
CA ARG A 1035 -7.38 -28.26 -1.57
C ARG A 1035 -6.86 -29.16 -2.68
N ASP A 1036 -6.31 -30.31 -2.29
CA ASP A 1036 -5.70 -31.23 -3.23
C ASP A 1036 -6.74 -31.89 -4.14
N ILE A 1037 -7.97 -32.11 -3.65
CA ILE A 1037 -9.09 -32.63 -4.44
C ILE A 1037 -9.59 -31.59 -5.45
N ILE A 1038 -9.87 -30.36 -5.01
CA ILE A 1038 -10.41 -29.32 -5.91
C ILE A 1038 -9.39 -28.92 -6.98
N VAL A 1039 -8.09 -28.88 -6.65
CA VAL A 1039 -7.01 -28.63 -7.62
C VAL A 1039 -6.86 -29.80 -8.58
N GLY A 1040 -6.92 -31.05 -8.08
CA GLY A 1040 -6.92 -32.25 -8.91
C GLY A 1040 -8.08 -32.28 -9.91
N LYS A 1041 -9.28 -31.88 -9.45
CA LYS A 1041 -10.48 -31.78 -10.30
C LYS A 1041 -10.39 -30.67 -11.32
N LEU A 1042 -9.91 -29.50 -10.95
CA LEU A 1042 -9.67 -28.40 -11.89
C LEU A 1042 -8.69 -28.83 -12.99
N ARG A 1043 -7.61 -29.52 -12.62
CA ARG A 1043 -6.64 -30.02 -13.60
C ARG A 1043 -7.27 -31.04 -14.55
N SER A 1044 -8.01 -32.01 -14.01
CA SER A 1044 -8.70 -33.03 -14.79
C SER A 1044 -9.72 -32.40 -15.74
N TRP A 1045 -10.47 -31.40 -15.24
CA TRP A 1045 -11.38 -30.60 -16.05
C TRP A 1045 -10.66 -29.87 -17.17
N ASN A 1046 -9.55 -29.18 -16.88
CA ASN A 1046 -8.81 -28.42 -17.89
C ASN A 1046 -8.23 -29.30 -18.99
N ILE A 1047 -7.82 -30.54 -18.66
CA ILE A 1047 -7.34 -31.53 -19.63
C ILE A 1047 -8.49 -31.96 -20.56
N LEU A 1048 -9.69 -32.17 -20.03
CA LEU A 1048 -10.82 -32.74 -20.79
C LEU A 1048 -11.65 -31.68 -21.53
N ASN A 1049 -11.85 -30.51 -20.93
CA ASN A 1049 -12.84 -29.50 -21.36
C ASN A 1049 -12.20 -28.14 -21.70
N GLY A 1050 -10.88 -27.97 -21.53
CA GLY A 1050 -10.18 -26.70 -21.69
C GLY A 1050 -10.20 -25.81 -20.45
N ASP A 1051 -9.53 -24.65 -20.52
CA ASP A 1051 -9.24 -23.81 -19.36
C ASP A 1051 -10.49 -23.28 -18.65
N CYS A 1052 -10.65 -23.67 -17.38
CA CYS A 1052 -11.65 -23.10 -16.48
C CYS A 1052 -11.16 -21.76 -15.88
N PRO A 1053 -11.94 -20.67 -15.95
CA PRO A 1053 -11.50 -19.32 -15.61
C PRO A 1053 -11.49 -19.04 -14.10
N VAL A 1054 -10.65 -19.75 -13.35
CA VAL A 1054 -10.50 -19.56 -11.89
C VAL A 1054 -9.42 -18.53 -11.53
N GLU A 1055 -9.60 -17.85 -10.40
CA GLU A 1055 -8.66 -16.82 -9.88
C GLU A 1055 -7.32 -17.41 -9.46
N ASN A 1056 -7.35 -18.58 -8.81
CA ASN A 1056 -6.17 -19.29 -8.34
C ASN A 1056 -6.28 -20.78 -8.70
N THR A 1057 -5.43 -21.24 -9.62
CA THR A 1057 -5.40 -22.62 -10.10
C THR A 1057 -4.84 -23.60 -9.07
N ASP A 1058 -4.16 -23.11 -8.03
CA ASP A 1058 -3.57 -23.90 -6.95
C ASP A 1058 -4.45 -23.97 -5.69
N GLY A 1059 -5.70 -23.50 -5.79
CA GLY A 1059 -6.58 -23.28 -4.66
C GLY A 1059 -6.17 -22.07 -3.83
N ALA A 1060 -7.15 -21.41 -3.20
CA ALA A 1060 -6.89 -20.33 -2.26
C ALA A 1060 -6.21 -20.82 -0.96
N ASP A 1061 -6.10 -19.95 0.05
CA ASP A 1061 -5.50 -20.30 1.33
C ASP A 1061 -6.23 -21.48 2.00
N ILE A 1062 -5.46 -22.30 2.70
CA ILE A 1062 -5.96 -23.46 3.44
C ILE A 1062 -6.72 -22.96 4.68
N LEU A 1063 -8.02 -23.25 4.75
CA LEU A 1063 -8.93 -22.80 5.81
C LEU A 1063 -8.95 -23.74 7.02
N THR A 1064 -8.74 -25.05 6.80
CA THR A 1064 -8.68 -26.08 7.84
C THR A 1064 -7.49 -27.00 7.64
N TYR A 1065 -7.09 -27.76 8.66
CA TYR A 1065 -6.06 -28.79 8.53
C TYR A 1065 -6.69 -30.17 8.80
N GLU A 1066 -6.62 -31.04 7.80
CA GLU A 1066 -7.37 -32.31 7.72
C GLU A 1066 -6.38 -33.48 7.61
N PRO A 1067 -6.12 -34.23 8.69
CA PRO A 1067 -5.34 -35.46 8.62
C PRO A 1067 -6.19 -36.59 8.04
N TYR A 1068 -5.70 -37.23 6.99
CA TYR A 1068 -6.33 -38.40 6.37
C TYR A 1068 -5.75 -39.69 6.91
N ALA A 1069 -6.62 -40.65 7.20
CA ALA A 1069 -6.26 -42.02 7.56
C ALA A 1069 -7.21 -43.01 6.89
N LEU A 1070 -6.79 -44.26 6.78
CA LEU A 1070 -7.70 -45.35 6.42
C LEU A 1070 -8.64 -45.60 7.60
N LEU A 1071 -9.93 -45.75 7.33
CA LEU A 1071 -10.93 -46.11 8.33
C LEU A 1071 -11.36 -47.55 8.10
N PHE A 1072 -11.34 -48.38 9.13
CA PHE A 1072 -11.65 -49.81 9.01
C PHE A 1072 -12.43 -50.31 10.22
N ARG A 1073 -13.02 -51.51 10.12
CA ARG A 1073 -13.81 -52.10 11.20
C ARG A 1073 -12.93 -52.39 12.43
N LYS A 1074 -13.52 -52.44 13.62
CA LYS A 1074 -12.87 -52.82 14.88
C LYS A 1074 -12.51 -54.32 14.91
N ASP A 1075 -11.53 -54.72 14.12
CA ASP A 1075 -10.97 -56.08 14.06
C ASP A 1075 -9.47 -56.01 14.39
N PRO A 1076 -8.98 -56.68 15.44
CA PRO A 1076 -7.58 -56.62 15.85
C PRO A 1076 -6.62 -57.23 14.83
N GLU A 1077 -7.02 -58.24 14.05
CA GLU A 1077 -6.16 -58.83 13.01
C GLU A 1077 -6.02 -57.88 11.82
N LEU A 1078 -7.14 -57.29 11.38
CA LEU A 1078 -7.16 -56.26 10.33
C LEU A 1078 -6.37 -55.01 10.75
N ALA A 1079 -6.46 -54.62 12.03
CA ALA A 1079 -5.74 -53.48 12.58
C ALA A 1079 -4.22 -53.64 12.49
N ASP A 1080 -3.70 -54.82 12.87
CA ASP A 1080 -2.27 -55.12 12.84
C ASP A 1080 -1.74 -55.12 11.40
N VAL A 1081 -2.49 -55.71 10.45
CA VAL A 1081 -2.15 -55.71 9.02
C VAL A 1081 -2.07 -54.30 8.46
N ILE A 1082 -3.10 -53.48 8.70
CA ILE A 1082 -3.16 -52.11 8.17
C ILE A 1082 -2.07 -51.24 8.79
N GLN A 1083 -1.85 -51.32 10.10
CA GLN A 1083 -0.81 -50.53 10.76
C GLN A 1083 0.58 -50.88 10.24
N ARG A 1084 0.93 -52.17 10.16
CA ARG A 1084 2.22 -52.62 9.63
C ARG A 1084 2.39 -52.24 8.16
N GLY A 1085 1.35 -52.40 7.35
CA GLY A 1085 1.39 -52.04 5.94
C GLY A 1085 1.61 -50.54 5.70
N VAL A 1086 0.98 -49.69 6.51
CA VAL A 1086 1.22 -48.24 6.49
C VAL A 1086 2.65 -47.91 6.88
N TYR A 1087 3.17 -48.47 7.98
CA TYR A 1087 4.55 -48.23 8.40
C TYR A 1087 5.59 -48.75 7.39
N ASP A 1088 5.42 -49.95 6.84
CA ASP A 1088 6.32 -50.50 5.81
C ASP A 1088 6.36 -49.61 4.57
N PHE A 1089 5.20 -49.11 4.12
CA PHE A 1089 5.12 -48.19 2.98
C PHE A 1089 5.94 -46.91 3.21
N PHE A 1090 5.76 -46.23 4.34
CA PHE A 1090 6.47 -44.98 4.62
C PHE A 1090 7.95 -45.18 4.97
N SER A 1091 8.32 -46.35 5.51
CA SER A 1091 9.70 -46.73 5.79
C SER A 1091 10.53 -46.85 4.50
N ARG A 1092 9.89 -47.22 3.37
CA ARG A 1092 10.49 -47.16 2.04
C ARG A 1092 10.37 -45.76 1.45
N ARG A 1093 11.19 -44.83 1.97
CA ARG A 1093 11.13 -43.40 1.65
C ARG A 1093 11.10 -43.09 0.15
N THR A 1094 11.88 -43.80 -0.67
CA THR A 1094 11.91 -43.61 -2.13
C THR A 1094 10.57 -43.94 -2.78
N ASP A 1095 9.92 -45.01 -2.34
CA ASP A 1095 8.62 -45.46 -2.86
C ASP A 1095 7.51 -44.49 -2.45
N ALA A 1096 7.50 -44.06 -1.18
CA ALA A 1096 6.52 -43.08 -0.69
C ALA A 1096 6.66 -41.72 -1.38
N GLN A 1097 7.90 -41.25 -1.60
CA GLN A 1097 8.17 -40.02 -2.35
C GLN A 1097 7.83 -40.16 -3.84
N ALA A 1098 8.12 -41.30 -4.46
CA ALA A 1098 7.75 -41.57 -5.84
C ALA A 1098 6.23 -41.62 -6.01
N SER A 1099 5.51 -42.29 -5.11
CA SER A 1099 4.04 -42.32 -5.08
C SER A 1099 3.46 -40.90 -4.94
N PHE A 1100 4.01 -40.07 -4.03
CA PHE A 1100 3.62 -38.67 -3.93
C PHE A 1100 3.88 -37.90 -5.24
N ALA A 1101 5.07 -38.04 -5.83
CA ALA A 1101 5.42 -37.33 -7.07
C ALA A 1101 4.54 -37.73 -8.27
N THR A 1102 4.10 -38.99 -8.33
CA THR A 1102 3.17 -39.50 -9.35
C THR A 1102 1.82 -38.82 -9.29
N TYR A 1103 1.22 -38.72 -8.09
CA TYR A 1103 -0.12 -38.17 -7.91
C TYR A 1103 -0.15 -36.63 -7.75
N PHE A 1104 0.96 -36.04 -7.34
CA PHE A 1104 1.11 -34.60 -7.11
C PHE A 1104 2.30 -34.01 -7.90
N PRO A 1105 2.32 -34.11 -9.24
CA PRO A 1105 3.48 -33.72 -10.03
C PRO A 1105 3.72 -32.21 -9.97
N GLY A 1106 4.99 -31.82 -9.78
CA GLY A 1106 5.39 -30.42 -9.64
C GLY A 1106 5.02 -29.77 -8.31
N LYS A 1107 4.52 -30.53 -7.32
CA LYS A 1107 4.24 -30.04 -5.97
C LYS A 1107 5.30 -30.53 -4.99
N THR A 1108 5.60 -29.72 -3.99
CA THR A 1108 6.41 -30.10 -2.82
C THR A 1108 5.50 -30.41 -1.64
N MET A 1109 5.84 -31.41 -0.84
CA MET A 1109 5.13 -31.70 0.41
C MET A 1109 5.10 -30.46 1.31
N SER A 1110 3.98 -30.21 1.99
CA SER A 1110 3.95 -29.21 3.05
C SER A 1110 4.88 -29.64 4.19
N THR A 1111 5.37 -28.70 5.00
CA THR A 1111 6.25 -29.01 6.14
C THR A 1111 5.64 -30.06 7.07
N VAL A 1112 4.33 -29.95 7.32
CA VAL A 1112 3.63 -30.89 8.19
C VAL A 1112 3.49 -32.27 7.53
N LEU A 1113 3.18 -32.33 6.23
CA LEU A 1113 3.15 -33.60 5.49
C LEU A 1113 4.54 -34.27 5.43
N ALA A 1114 5.60 -33.48 5.29
CA ALA A 1114 6.97 -33.99 5.31
C ALA A 1114 7.34 -34.57 6.68
N TYR A 1115 6.95 -33.92 7.78
CA TYR A 1115 7.12 -34.48 9.12
C TYR A 1115 6.29 -35.74 9.33
N LEU A 1116 5.09 -35.81 8.76
CA LEU A 1116 4.24 -36.99 8.82
C LEU A 1116 4.89 -38.20 8.15
N PHE A 1117 5.44 -38.01 6.96
CA PHE A 1117 6.19 -39.03 6.23
C PHE A 1117 7.40 -39.52 7.04
N LEU A 1118 8.08 -38.61 7.75
CA LEU A 1118 9.19 -38.98 8.64
C LEU A 1118 8.72 -39.74 9.89
N LEU A 1119 7.60 -39.34 10.50
CA LEU A 1119 7.06 -40.00 11.70
C LEU A 1119 6.56 -41.42 11.42
N ASN A 1120 6.04 -41.67 10.22
CA ASN A 1120 5.60 -43.00 9.80
C ASN A 1120 6.73 -43.88 9.25
N ALA A 1121 7.92 -43.32 8.99
CA ALA A 1121 9.07 -44.09 8.54
C ALA A 1121 9.77 -44.71 9.76
N VAL A 1122 9.44 -45.96 10.06
CA VAL A 1122 10.11 -46.73 11.11
C VAL A 1122 11.43 -47.25 10.52
N GLU A 1123 12.58 -46.84 11.08
CA GLU A 1123 13.88 -47.38 10.65
C GLU A 1123 13.88 -48.91 10.83
N GLN A 1124 14.07 -49.65 9.73
CA GLN A 1124 14.29 -51.09 9.82
C GLN A 1124 15.66 -51.33 10.48
N GLU A 1125 15.65 -51.86 11.70
CA GLU A 1125 16.83 -52.23 12.49
C GLU A 1125 17.76 -53.27 11.79
N GLU A 1126 17.36 -53.82 10.65
CA GLU A 1126 18.08 -54.92 9.96
C GLU A 1126 19.26 -54.47 9.08
N THR A 1127 19.56 -53.18 8.93
CA THR A 1127 20.76 -52.73 8.18
C THR A 1127 21.97 -52.34 9.04
N THR A 1128 21.88 -52.44 10.37
CA THR A 1128 22.98 -52.17 11.31
C THR A 1128 23.68 -53.43 11.85
N THR A 1129 23.51 -54.59 11.21
CA THR A 1129 24.40 -55.74 11.44
C THR A 1129 25.44 -55.87 10.33
N SER A 1130 26.70 -55.87 10.77
CA SER A 1130 27.93 -55.89 9.98
C SER A 1130 27.87 -56.78 8.74
N ARG A 1131 28.04 -56.17 7.57
CA ARG A 1131 28.60 -56.87 6.40
C ARG A 1131 29.81 -56.07 5.93
N SER A 1132 30.98 -56.53 6.37
CA SER A 1132 32.27 -56.14 5.78
C SER A 1132 32.19 -56.31 4.27
N VAL A 1133 32.31 -55.21 3.55
CA VAL A 1133 32.50 -55.17 2.09
C VAL A 1133 33.82 -55.86 1.77
N PRO A 1134 33.86 -56.96 1.00
CA PRO A 1134 35.06 -57.35 0.30
C PRO A 1134 35.15 -56.49 -0.96
N ILE A 1135 36.20 -55.68 -1.04
CA ILE A 1135 36.59 -54.93 -2.23
C ILE A 1135 36.93 -55.96 -3.33
N PRO A 1136 36.27 -55.94 -4.50
CA PRO A 1136 36.73 -56.72 -5.65
C PRO A 1136 37.92 -56.00 -6.30
N GLU A 1137 39.05 -56.69 -6.36
CA GLU A 1137 40.24 -56.27 -7.11
C GLU A 1137 39.89 -56.00 -8.58
N ALA A 1138 40.37 -54.87 -9.08
CA ALA A 1138 40.32 -54.50 -10.49
C ALA A 1138 41.12 -55.51 -11.33
N ARG A 1139 40.48 -56.05 -12.38
CA ARG A 1139 41.18 -56.61 -13.53
C ARG A 1139 41.09 -55.63 -14.71
N PRO A 1140 42.19 -55.39 -15.44
CA PRO A 1140 42.20 -54.52 -16.61
C PRO A 1140 41.50 -55.23 -17.78
N GLY A 1141 40.75 -54.48 -18.57
CA GLY A 1141 40.01 -55.01 -19.72
C GLY A 1141 40.92 -55.39 -20.90
N PRO A 1142 40.31 -55.88 -22.00
CA PRO A 1142 40.84 -55.68 -23.34
C PRO A 1142 39.95 -54.72 -24.15
N ALA A 1143 40.63 -53.98 -25.01
CA ALA A 1143 40.09 -53.08 -26.01
C ALA A 1143 39.19 -53.80 -27.03
N ASP A 1144 38.08 -53.15 -27.37
CA ASP A 1144 37.77 -52.66 -28.73
C ASP A 1144 36.66 -51.60 -28.66
#